data_AF-A0A644XF47-F1
#
_entry.id   AF-A0A644XF47-F1
#
_cell.length_a   1.000
_cell.length_b   1.000
_cell.length_c   1.000
_cell.angle_alpha   90.00
_cell.angle_beta   90.00
_cell.angle_gamma   90.00
#
_symmetry.space_group_name_H-M   'P 1'
#
loop_
_entity.id
_entity.type
_entity.pdbx_description
1 polymer ?
#
loop_
_entity_poly.entity_id
_entity_poly.type
_entity_poly.pdbx_seq_one_letter_code
_entity_poly.pdbx_strand_id
1 'polypeptide(L)'
;MAGIRIADILQSEYSDFLEFCLNADKKYRSELVGADYVAFRSQYGISRERIAQLRRLIESHEATSDPAHLANDDSVVPKTSDINDDNGCTADNNVPSINSAAVTETSEDSDGNLDFQQNEVVTTELMPSYQSTEVDDIELELGTNSTPIASRFSCESELPLYQFFSVSCEPYINMPLLESDIGVRAYNSLRIGRKKDGSTVSCKTVGDVLRLSPLQLSNYKNMGRLSIERIISALDPIVHCENGKHEMECFATNLPVSADCRKQVLAMLYDESYDTSGFSDTETAAFSEYMSACEIIGKEMALATVNGSRAIVDVMQMLRDFYEEPLKLYERKVRFDHAVCSLPIEIKKLPVEPFIFAYRASVATNKSGFNISLDSEATVLDFVHAIRSDVGDTEAALNFAIPFVKWLKFDITALCQPMRDCLEKQRDNAQFVFKQRMLGETLEAVGSTMGVTRERIRQIEKKIARIITHSYDAQKKDHDILTTIYALRGGDTVLRYDEIAAQVGDADAQMIWYLAKKDLINCEMYHFSHQSNAVVFGDASEHVALSSLLAELPAFIEKSEMPHYIADLVEKHGVAEELLRMQLRSTYKRDGMFYHRGRLTVVFMCDYILRTRFPNGYKIADESDHKRFMSYLAEVFENKGKITARALDAKIGQIGVLIDRGKYIHPSYIDVDKKIIDDINAYIENSPRVVLTYTELFDTFSDRFSGTQINNKYCLQGALKLLGCPFVMRKDYITKESDVNLASEFEHFVEQSGRVHKSVLLEEFNGLSEINIGFFCQRLSTIVVLDGGYYMHASQLNINEDDFNEQRKFLLTACSDTPASTRVLYNEYMMRFTDFMIRNNIESQGNLFGVLQYMFRNEFFFSRPYISLSDDIDLTHHGVLLQHLSGVDSIEIEDLTDICEKNGIHFLSVRTLMESIEPDFIRVGKTMLMRKELTGVDDDIVLDTAQQIKEMLHVRGGYCASKNIDDFSWFPELNVPWNAYLLESVSALAGDLLTVLRINTSTIYTPVDIYIGDEFVDEDTNSLIVRLLVKESQLEPFASKEDVFYWLQEQGLCNAKLPSFLETEGHLFYDESGKLQVQ
;
A
#
# COMPACT_ATOMS: atom_id res chain seq x y z
N MET A 1 69.55 27.18 10.60
CA MET A 1 69.76 25.78 11.04
C MET A 1 70.54 25.07 9.94
N ALA A 2 71.62 24.36 10.25
CA ALA A 2 72.33 23.54 9.25
C ALA A 2 71.56 22.22 9.08
N GLY A 3 71.07 21.92 7.87
CA GLY A 3 70.37 20.66 7.59
C GLY A 3 71.31 19.45 7.74
N ILE A 4 70.78 18.30 8.16
CA ILE A 4 71.53 17.04 8.20
C ILE A 4 71.81 16.61 6.76
N ARG A 5 73.08 16.37 6.40
CA ARG A 5 73.43 15.92 5.05
C ARG A 5 73.04 14.46 4.88
N ILE A 6 72.52 14.13 3.70
CA ILE A 6 72.11 12.76 3.39
C ILE A 6 73.32 11.80 3.46
N ALA A 7 74.51 12.29 3.07
CA ALA A 7 75.78 11.57 3.16
C ALA A 7 76.21 11.22 4.60
N ASP A 8 75.74 11.94 5.60
CA ASP A 8 76.07 11.68 7.01
C ASP A 8 75.13 10.62 7.62
N ILE A 9 74.00 10.33 6.96
CA ILE A 9 72.97 9.37 7.38
C ILE A 9 73.24 7.98 6.79
N LEU A 10 73.71 7.93 5.54
CA LEU A 10 73.78 6.71 4.75
C LEU A 10 75.19 6.10 4.77
N GLN A 11 75.26 4.81 5.11
CA GLN A 11 76.49 4.01 4.99
C GLN A 11 76.73 3.60 3.54
N SER A 12 77.91 3.02 3.24
CA SER A 12 78.35 2.64 1.87
C SER A 12 77.37 1.74 1.10
N GLU A 13 76.48 1.03 1.80
CA GLU A 13 75.44 0.15 1.24
C GLU A 13 74.25 0.88 0.56
N TYR A 14 74.15 2.20 0.69
CA TYR A 14 73.18 3.06 -0.02
C TYR A 14 73.88 4.15 -0.86
N SER A 15 75.08 3.84 -1.36
CA SER A 15 75.85 4.74 -2.25
C SER A 15 75.10 5.06 -3.55
N ASP A 16 74.31 4.11 -4.04
CA ASP A 16 73.37 4.27 -5.16
C ASP A 16 72.33 5.38 -4.90
N PHE A 17 71.76 5.43 -3.69
CA PHE A 17 70.82 6.48 -3.32
C PHE A 17 71.50 7.84 -3.08
N LEU A 18 72.73 7.84 -2.54
CA LEU A 18 73.53 9.07 -2.41
C LEU A 18 73.87 9.66 -3.77
N GLU A 19 74.24 8.83 -4.74
CA GLU A 19 74.50 9.24 -6.11
C GLU A 19 73.23 9.77 -6.79
N PHE A 20 72.09 9.11 -6.60
CA PHE A 20 70.79 9.63 -7.04
C PHE A 20 70.48 11.00 -6.43
N CYS A 21 70.68 11.19 -5.12
CA CYS A 21 70.45 12.47 -4.46
C CYS A 21 71.39 13.56 -4.98
N LEU A 22 72.67 13.25 -5.19
CA LEU A 22 73.65 14.17 -5.77
C LEU A 22 73.30 14.56 -7.21
N ASN A 23 72.83 13.60 -8.03
CA ASN A 23 72.38 13.85 -9.39
C ASN A 23 71.09 14.68 -9.46
N ALA A 24 70.27 14.63 -8.40
CA ALA A 24 69.09 15.48 -8.21
C ALA A 24 69.41 16.81 -7.47
N ASP A 25 70.69 17.11 -7.24
CA ASP A 25 71.23 18.23 -6.44
C ASP A 25 70.65 18.38 -5.03
N LYS A 26 70.25 17.25 -4.42
CA LYS A 26 69.75 17.14 -3.05
C LYS A 26 70.88 16.75 -2.11
N LYS A 27 71.24 17.67 -1.22
CA LYS A 27 72.35 17.53 -0.26
C LYS A 27 71.84 17.28 1.16
N TYR A 28 70.63 17.72 1.47
CA TYR A 28 70.06 17.69 2.82
C TYR A 28 68.82 16.81 2.91
N ARG A 29 68.64 16.12 4.04
CA ARG A 29 67.46 15.28 4.31
C ARG A 29 66.14 16.00 4.03
N SER A 30 66.06 17.30 4.36
CA SER A 30 64.86 18.13 4.18
C SER A 30 64.43 18.33 2.73
N GLU A 31 65.30 18.02 1.76
CA GLU A 31 65.04 18.15 0.33
C GLU A 31 64.42 16.87 -0.26
N LEU A 32 64.38 15.78 0.51
CA LEU A 32 63.80 14.50 0.11
C LEU A 32 62.28 14.48 0.35
N VAL A 33 61.53 14.18 -0.71
CA VAL A 33 60.08 14.00 -0.72
C VAL A 33 59.71 12.56 -1.11
N GLY A 34 58.47 12.16 -0.83
CA GLY A 34 57.98 10.81 -1.15
C GLY A 34 58.17 10.39 -2.62
N ALA A 35 58.10 11.34 -3.55
CA ALA A 35 58.33 11.10 -4.98
C ALA A 35 59.78 10.67 -5.29
N ASP A 36 60.78 11.11 -4.51
CA ASP A 36 62.19 10.77 -4.74
C ASP A 36 62.46 9.30 -4.51
N TYR A 37 61.85 8.70 -3.47
CA TYR A 37 61.95 7.27 -3.20
C TYR A 37 61.28 6.43 -4.30
N VAL A 38 60.20 6.96 -4.89
CA VAL A 38 59.49 6.31 -6.01
C VAL A 38 60.30 6.44 -7.30
N ALA A 39 60.89 7.61 -7.56
CA ALA A 39 61.76 7.86 -8.70
C ALA A 39 63.03 6.99 -8.63
N PHE A 40 63.71 6.97 -7.48
CA PHE A 40 64.86 6.11 -7.25
C PHE A 40 64.51 4.62 -7.43
N ARG A 41 63.37 4.18 -6.91
CA ARG A 41 62.88 2.81 -7.10
C ARG A 41 62.67 2.47 -8.58
N SER A 42 62.03 3.37 -9.31
CA SER A 42 61.69 3.17 -10.73
C SER A 42 62.91 3.21 -11.62
N GLN A 43 63.85 4.11 -11.33
CA GLN A 43 65.04 4.36 -12.14
C GLN A 43 66.15 3.32 -11.91
N TYR A 44 66.28 2.79 -10.69
CA TYR A 44 67.34 1.84 -10.32
C TYR A 44 66.82 0.43 -10.04
N GLY A 45 65.54 0.13 -10.34
CA GLY A 45 64.98 -1.22 -10.22
C GLY A 45 64.93 -1.80 -8.80
N ILE A 46 64.87 -0.95 -7.77
CA ILE A 46 65.02 -1.36 -6.36
C ILE A 46 63.72 -2.00 -5.81
N SER A 47 63.85 -3.00 -4.93
CA SER A 47 62.69 -3.65 -4.31
C SER A 47 61.95 -2.70 -3.34
N ARG A 48 60.64 -2.89 -3.18
CA ARG A 48 59.83 -2.08 -2.25
C ARG A 48 60.31 -2.23 -0.80
N GLU A 49 60.79 -3.41 -0.42
CA GLU A 49 61.34 -3.67 0.92
C GLU A 49 62.63 -2.88 1.18
N ARG A 50 63.55 -2.83 0.20
CA ARG A 50 64.80 -2.05 0.32
C ARG A 50 64.54 -0.54 0.36
N ILE A 51 63.55 -0.04 -0.38
CA ILE A 51 63.09 1.37 -0.28
C ILE A 51 62.45 1.67 1.08
N ALA A 52 61.65 0.75 1.62
CA ALA A 52 61.06 0.92 2.94
C ALA A 52 62.12 0.93 4.06
N GLN A 53 63.18 0.13 3.93
CA GLN A 53 64.34 0.14 4.82
C GLN A 53 65.13 1.44 4.73
N LEU A 54 65.48 1.89 3.52
CA LEU A 54 66.15 3.16 3.25
C LEU A 54 65.37 4.35 3.84
N ARG A 55 64.05 4.38 3.59
CA ARG A 55 63.17 5.43 4.10
C ARG A 55 63.14 5.45 5.62
N ARG A 56 62.98 4.28 6.26
CA ARG A 56 63.04 4.17 7.73
C ARG A 56 64.39 4.62 8.30
N LEU A 57 65.50 4.34 7.62
CA LEU A 57 66.84 4.70 8.07
C LEU A 57 67.10 6.21 8.00
N ILE A 58 66.57 6.88 6.97
CA ILE A 58 66.62 8.33 6.83
C ILE A 58 65.64 9.02 7.79
N GLU A 59 64.49 8.41 8.06
CA GLU A 59 63.49 8.91 9.01
C GLU A 59 63.92 8.69 10.48
N SER A 60 64.71 7.64 10.79
CA SER A 60 65.11 7.33 12.17
C SER A 60 66.22 8.22 12.75
N HIS A 61 66.87 9.05 11.94
CA HIS A 61 67.88 10.02 12.38
C HIS A 61 67.29 11.32 12.95
N GLU A 62 65.99 11.31 13.27
CA GLU A 62 65.22 12.46 13.75
C GLU A 62 65.29 12.68 15.27
N ALA A 63 66.20 12.00 15.99
CA ALA A 63 66.16 12.01 17.45
C ALA A 63 67.53 12.14 18.12
N THR A 64 68.22 13.27 17.96
CA THR A 64 69.23 13.70 18.95
C THR A 64 69.35 15.22 19.03
N SER A 65 68.71 15.82 20.03
CA SER A 65 69.15 17.06 20.68
C SER A 65 68.79 17.00 22.18
N ASP A 66 69.77 16.49 22.94
CA ASP A 66 70.20 16.85 24.32
C ASP A 66 69.30 16.64 25.58
N PRO A 67 69.92 16.50 26.78
CA PRO A 67 69.64 15.39 27.70
C PRO A 67 69.31 15.82 29.15
N ALA A 68 68.56 15.01 29.91
CA ALA A 68 68.58 15.05 31.37
C ALA A 68 67.92 13.82 32.04
N HIS A 69 68.69 13.20 32.93
CA HIS A 69 68.28 12.45 34.12
C HIS A 69 67.57 11.08 34.02
N LEU A 70 68.40 10.03 34.12
CA LEU A 70 68.46 9.05 35.21
C LEU A 70 67.15 8.45 35.77
N ALA A 71 67.03 7.14 35.51
CA ALA A 71 66.98 6.05 36.50
C ALA A 71 65.64 5.61 37.12
N ASN A 72 65.53 4.27 37.09
CA ASN A 72 64.81 3.32 37.94
C ASN A 72 63.29 3.18 37.71
N ASP A 73 62.82 2.03 37.21
CA ASP A 73 62.66 0.76 37.97
C ASP A 73 61.66 0.98 39.10
N ASP A 74 60.39 0.59 38.93
CA ASP A 74 59.97 -0.75 39.33
C ASP A 74 58.47 -0.98 39.05
N SER A 75 58.18 -2.26 38.87
CA SER A 75 56.87 -2.89 38.86
C SER A 75 56.03 -2.58 40.12
N VAL A 76 54.70 -2.72 40.03
CA VAL A 76 53.85 -3.52 40.96
C VAL A 76 52.35 -3.25 40.68
N VAL A 77 51.66 -4.36 40.42
CA VAL A 77 50.21 -4.55 40.30
C VAL A 77 49.63 -4.81 41.71
N PRO A 78 48.34 -5.13 41.86
CA PRO A 78 47.17 -4.30 42.17
C PRO A 78 46.76 -4.42 43.67
N LYS A 79 45.62 -3.83 44.07
CA LYS A 79 44.58 -4.56 44.82
C LYS A 79 43.30 -3.75 45.07
N THR A 80 42.23 -4.40 44.62
CA THR A 80 40.86 -4.44 45.12
C THR A 80 40.71 -4.35 46.65
N SER A 81 39.65 -3.67 47.10
CA SER A 81 38.69 -4.24 48.06
C SER A 81 37.45 -3.35 48.18
N ASP A 82 36.30 -3.98 47.92
CA ASP A 82 34.96 -3.59 48.36
C ASP A 82 34.88 -3.38 49.88
N ILE A 83 33.84 -2.64 50.34
CA ILE A 83 32.91 -2.99 51.43
C ILE A 83 31.96 -1.79 51.67
N ASN A 84 30.71 -1.98 51.26
CA ASN A 84 29.46 -1.91 52.04
C ASN A 84 29.06 -0.70 52.93
N ASP A 85 27.79 -0.37 52.72
CA ASP A 85 26.70 -0.22 53.71
C ASP A 85 26.45 1.12 54.44
N ASP A 86 25.36 1.77 53.96
CA ASP A 86 24.06 1.86 54.65
C ASP A 86 23.69 3.13 55.47
N ASN A 87 22.38 3.41 55.42
CA ASN A 87 21.54 4.39 56.14
C ASN A 87 21.53 5.84 55.64
N GLY A 88 20.41 6.53 55.42
CA GLY A 88 19.00 6.29 55.77
C GLY A 88 18.36 7.56 56.39
N CYS A 89 17.12 7.89 56.00
CA CYS A 89 16.15 8.84 56.61
C CYS A 89 16.37 10.36 56.37
N THR A 90 15.38 11.26 56.19
CA THR A 90 13.89 11.27 56.19
C THR A 90 13.36 12.68 55.82
N ALA A 91 12.16 12.73 55.23
CA ALA A 91 11.01 13.65 55.49
C ALA A 91 10.93 15.10 54.91
N ASP A 92 9.83 15.29 54.17
CA ASP A 92 8.75 16.27 54.32
C ASP A 92 8.66 17.60 53.53
N ASN A 93 7.60 17.61 52.71
CA ASN A 93 6.55 18.63 52.53
C ASN A 93 6.89 20.03 51.97
N ASN A 94 6.31 20.36 50.81
CA ASN A 94 5.16 21.28 50.73
C ASN A 94 4.68 21.53 49.28
N VAL A 95 3.35 21.52 49.13
CA VAL A 95 2.59 22.08 47.99
C VAL A 95 2.30 23.56 48.30
N PRO A 96 2.18 24.43 47.28
CA PRO A 96 0.91 25.14 47.12
C PRO A 96 0.48 25.32 45.65
N SER A 97 -0.82 25.19 45.44
CA SER A 97 -1.59 25.65 44.29
C SER A 97 -2.01 27.13 44.45
N ILE A 98 -2.12 27.90 43.35
CA ILE A 98 -3.17 28.91 43.06
C ILE A 98 -3.06 29.42 41.60
N ASN A 99 -4.24 29.74 41.06
CA ASN A 99 -4.70 30.00 39.70
C ASN A 99 -4.28 31.31 38.99
N SER A 100 -4.69 31.33 37.70
CA SER A 100 -5.20 32.45 36.89
C SER A 100 -4.17 33.36 36.23
N ALA A 101 -4.37 34.00 35.08
CA ALA A 101 -5.31 33.97 33.95
C ALA A 101 -4.84 35.09 32.99
N ALA A 102 -5.20 35.02 31.70
CA ALA A 102 -5.21 36.07 30.64
C ALA A 102 -4.72 35.40 29.33
N VAL A 103 -5.51 35.10 28.28
CA VAL A 103 -6.51 35.90 27.51
C VAL A 103 -5.84 37.18 26.98
N THR A 104 -5.73 37.46 25.68
CA THR A 104 -6.77 37.78 24.68
C THR A 104 -6.11 37.86 23.27
N GLU A 105 -6.72 37.26 22.23
CA GLU A 105 -7.52 37.89 21.13
C GLU A 105 -6.64 38.37 19.96
N THR A 106 -7.01 38.36 18.68
CA THR A 106 -8.26 38.69 17.95
C THR A 106 -8.21 37.96 16.58
N SER A 107 -9.22 37.27 16.05
CA SER A 107 -10.56 37.66 15.55
C SER A 107 -10.57 38.28 14.14
N GLU A 108 -11.42 37.73 13.27
CA GLU A 108 -12.37 38.41 12.35
C GLU A 108 -13.10 37.29 11.57
N ASP A 109 -14.33 36.89 11.90
CA ASP A 109 -15.64 37.54 11.80
C ASP A 109 -16.11 37.85 10.37
N SER A 110 -17.22 37.23 9.97
CA SER A 110 -18.52 37.89 9.79
C SER A 110 -19.51 36.92 9.12
N ASP A 111 -20.83 36.97 9.27
CA ASP A 111 -21.79 37.42 10.27
C ASP A 111 -23.18 37.19 9.60
N GLY A 112 -24.27 37.10 10.35
CA GLY A 112 -25.61 37.21 9.73
C GLY A 112 -26.78 36.46 10.38
N ASN A 113 -27.09 36.83 11.62
CA ASN A 113 -28.30 36.54 12.40
C ASN A 113 -29.64 36.94 11.74
N LEU A 114 -30.74 36.47 12.36
CA LEU A 114 -31.91 37.29 12.76
C LEU A 114 -32.80 36.55 13.79
N ASP A 115 -32.76 37.03 15.04
CA ASP A 115 -33.83 37.43 16.00
C ASP A 115 -35.12 36.60 16.23
N PHE A 116 -35.85 36.71 17.36
CA PHE A 116 -35.65 36.97 18.80
C PHE A 116 -37.06 36.98 19.47
N GLN A 117 -37.08 36.91 20.82
CA GLN A 117 -38.14 37.24 21.81
C GLN A 117 -39.20 36.18 22.18
N GLN A 118 -39.75 36.12 23.41
CA GLN A 118 -39.39 36.33 24.83
C GLN A 118 -40.72 36.32 25.66
N ASN A 119 -40.60 36.12 26.99
CA ASN A 119 -41.56 36.33 28.11
C ASN A 119 -42.34 35.08 28.59
N GLU A 120 -42.04 34.52 29.79
CA GLU A 120 -42.43 34.93 31.18
C GLU A 120 -43.93 34.70 31.48
N VAL A 121 -44.46 34.19 32.60
CA VAL A 121 -44.02 33.85 33.98
C VAL A 121 -45.08 32.93 34.64
N VAL A 122 -44.67 32.27 35.73
CA VAL A 122 -45.25 31.28 36.67
C VAL A 122 -46.53 31.71 37.45
N THR A 123 -47.43 30.76 37.81
CA THR A 123 -47.93 30.49 39.21
C THR A 123 -49.04 29.41 39.32
N THR A 124 -49.21 28.92 40.54
CA THR A 124 -49.58 27.58 41.07
C THR A 124 -51.07 27.38 41.46
N GLU A 125 -51.46 26.10 41.59
CA GLU A 125 -52.44 25.46 42.53
C GLU A 125 -53.97 25.76 42.52
N LEU A 126 -54.78 24.70 42.33
CA LEU A 126 -55.76 24.15 43.31
C LEU A 126 -56.51 22.89 42.77
N MET A 127 -56.39 21.77 43.51
CA MET A 127 -57.29 20.58 43.56
C MET A 127 -58.34 20.79 44.70
N PRO A 128 -59.31 19.91 45.08
CA PRO A 128 -59.52 18.46 44.79
C PRO A 128 -61.00 17.95 44.65
N SER A 129 -61.23 16.66 44.37
CA SER A 129 -62.06 15.75 45.23
C SER A 129 -62.24 14.29 44.70
N TYR A 130 -61.67 13.36 45.47
CA TYR A 130 -62.06 11.98 45.88
C TYR A 130 -62.48 10.92 44.83
N GLN A 131 -61.74 9.82 44.57
CA GLN A 131 -61.42 8.60 45.38
C GLN A 131 -62.66 7.89 45.96
N SER A 132 -62.83 6.58 45.76
CA SER A 132 -62.20 5.54 46.59
C SER A 132 -62.20 4.14 45.89
N THR A 133 -61.03 3.46 45.79
CA THR A 133 -60.58 2.27 46.58
C THR A 133 -61.16 0.92 46.10
N GLU A 134 -60.51 -0.23 46.08
CA GLU A 134 -59.18 -0.80 46.42
C GLU A 134 -59.28 -2.29 45.95
N VAL A 135 -58.31 -2.86 45.24
CA VAL A 135 -57.23 -3.78 45.72
C VAL A 135 -57.57 -5.28 45.55
N ASP A 136 -56.59 -5.94 44.90
CA ASP A 136 -56.12 -7.34 44.95
C ASP A 136 -56.89 -8.53 44.36
N ASP A 137 -56.29 -9.02 43.27
CA ASP A 137 -55.62 -10.32 43.12
C ASP A 137 -56.38 -11.66 43.06
N ILE A 138 -56.17 -12.28 41.88
CA ILE A 138 -55.60 -13.62 41.66
C ILE A 138 -56.53 -14.85 41.72
N GLU A 139 -56.36 -15.65 40.66
CA GLU A 139 -56.41 -17.12 40.55
C GLU A 139 -57.58 -17.84 39.82
N LEU A 140 -57.16 -18.39 38.66
CA LEU A 140 -57.28 -19.76 38.17
C LEU A 140 -58.65 -20.40 37.88
N GLU A 141 -58.70 -20.86 36.62
CA GLU A 141 -59.09 -22.21 36.19
C GLU A 141 -60.47 -22.49 35.58
N LEU A 142 -60.37 -22.99 34.34
CA LEU A 142 -61.07 -24.14 33.76
C LEU A 142 -62.61 -24.09 33.68
N GLY A 143 -63.10 -24.06 32.44
CA GLY A 143 -64.50 -24.36 32.18
C GLY A 143 -64.83 -24.41 30.69
N THR A 144 -64.67 -25.60 30.10
CA THR A 144 -65.57 -26.10 29.03
C THR A 144 -67.01 -25.67 29.30
N ASN A 145 -67.72 -25.10 28.33
CA ASN A 145 -69.18 -25.26 28.20
C ASN A 145 -69.72 -24.65 26.90
N SER A 146 -70.11 -25.55 26.01
CA SER A 146 -71.20 -25.42 25.05
C SER A 146 -72.37 -24.57 25.57
N THR A 147 -72.77 -23.56 24.80
CA THR A 147 -74.03 -22.83 25.04
C THR A 147 -75.21 -23.75 24.74
N PRO A 148 -76.17 -23.99 25.65
CA PRO A 148 -77.30 -24.87 25.39
C PRO A 148 -78.34 -24.19 24.47
N ILE A 149 -78.99 -25.01 23.64
CA ILE A 149 -80.09 -24.66 22.72
C ILE A 149 -81.33 -24.03 23.42
N ALA A 150 -81.33 -23.94 24.75
CA ALA A 150 -82.39 -23.37 25.58
C ALA A 150 -82.72 -21.89 25.31
N SER A 151 -81.88 -21.13 24.60
CA SER A 151 -82.12 -19.70 24.34
C SER A 151 -83.02 -19.40 23.13
N ARG A 152 -83.43 -20.40 22.33
CA ARG A 152 -84.25 -20.22 21.10
C ARG A 152 -85.65 -20.87 21.14
N PHE A 153 -86.07 -21.45 22.27
CA PHE A 153 -87.29 -22.26 22.34
C PHE A 153 -88.53 -21.47 22.82
N SER A 154 -89.64 -21.54 22.07
CA SER A 154 -90.97 -21.05 22.47
C SER A 154 -92.03 -22.15 22.34
N CYS A 155 -92.83 -22.37 23.40
CA CYS A 155 -93.95 -23.32 23.41
C CYS A 155 -95.11 -22.92 22.48
N GLU A 156 -95.11 -21.68 22.00
CA GLU A 156 -96.13 -21.14 21.09
C GLU A 156 -95.73 -21.30 19.61
N SER A 157 -94.59 -21.93 19.33
CA SER A 157 -94.13 -22.17 17.96
C SER A 157 -95.02 -23.18 17.23
N GLU A 158 -95.51 -22.78 16.05
CA GLU A 158 -96.19 -23.68 15.10
C GLU A 158 -95.22 -24.45 14.19
N LEU A 159 -93.92 -24.15 14.27
CA LEU A 159 -92.91 -24.82 13.45
C LEU A 159 -92.78 -26.30 13.86
N PRO A 160 -92.96 -27.27 12.94
CA PRO A 160 -92.72 -28.68 13.22
C PRO A 160 -91.29 -28.95 13.70
N LEU A 161 -91.11 -29.88 14.63
CA LEU A 161 -89.82 -30.15 15.25
C LEU A 161 -88.73 -30.57 14.25
N TYR A 162 -89.08 -31.28 13.18
CA TYR A 162 -88.11 -31.62 12.12
C TYR A 162 -87.55 -30.38 11.41
N GLN A 163 -88.35 -29.34 11.22
CA GLN A 163 -87.87 -28.05 10.67
C GLN A 163 -87.13 -27.25 11.74
N PHE A 164 -87.58 -27.30 13.00
CA PHE A 164 -86.91 -26.65 14.12
C PHE A 164 -85.46 -27.15 14.30
N PHE A 165 -85.26 -28.47 14.14
CA PHE A 165 -83.94 -29.09 14.17
C PHE A 165 -83.25 -29.13 12.80
N SER A 166 -83.91 -28.68 11.72
CA SER A 166 -83.38 -28.75 10.34
C SER A 166 -82.96 -30.16 9.90
N VAL A 167 -83.78 -31.17 10.20
CA VAL A 167 -83.55 -32.61 9.87
C VAL A 167 -84.74 -33.21 9.09
N SER A 168 -84.50 -34.27 8.30
CA SER A 168 -85.60 -35.05 7.68
C SER A 168 -86.27 -35.97 8.72
N CYS A 169 -87.58 -36.18 8.59
CA CYS A 169 -88.32 -37.18 9.39
C CYS A 169 -88.06 -38.62 8.94
N GLU A 170 -87.72 -38.85 7.66
CA GLU A 170 -87.66 -40.19 7.05
C GLU A 170 -86.74 -41.18 7.80
N PRO A 171 -85.54 -40.78 8.26
CA PRO A 171 -84.66 -41.63 9.07
C PRO A 171 -85.29 -42.19 10.34
N TYR A 172 -86.24 -41.46 10.92
CA TYR A 172 -86.75 -41.70 12.28
C TYR A 172 -88.14 -42.33 12.30
N ILE A 173 -88.73 -42.65 11.13
CA ILE A 173 -90.09 -43.20 11.00
C ILE A 173 -90.26 -44.52 11.75
N ASN A 174 -89.20 -45.33 11.87
CA ASN A 174 -89.22 -46.63 12.56
C ASN A 174 -88.50 -46.62 13.92
N MET A 175 -87.93 -45.48 14.34
CA MET A 175 -87.19 -45.40 15.59
C MET A 175 -88.18 -45.34 16.76
N PRO A 176 -88.24 -46.34 17.66
CA PRO A 176 -89.21 -46.38 18.74
C PRO A 176 -88.97 -45.22 19.72
N LEU A 177 -90.05 -44.58 20.15
CA LEU A 177 -89.99 -43.59 21.23
C LEU A 177 -89.86 -44.33 22.56
N LEU A 178 -88.80 -44.06 23.33
CA LEU A 178 -88.58 -44.73 24.62
C LEU A 178 -89.04 -43.87 25.79
N GLU A 179 -89.54 -44.52 26.85
CA GLU A 179 -89.97 -43.85 28.08
C GLU A 179 -88.81 -43.21 28.83
N SER A 180 -87.61 -43.81 28.75
CA SER A 180 -86.37 -43.32 29.34
C SER A 180 -86.00 -41.91 28.87
N ASP A 181 -86.31 -41.59 27.61
CA ASP A 181 -85.72 -40.42 26.93
C ASP A 181 -86.54 -39.17 27.23
N ILE A 182 -87.86 -39.28 27.19
CA ILE A 182 -88.78 -38.14 27.37
C ILE A 182 -89.51 -38.13 28.72
N GLY A 183 -89.38 -39.21 29.50
CA GLY A 183 -89.97 -39.38 30.83
C GLY A 183 -91.43 -39.88 30.82
N VAL A 184 -91.80 -40.60 31.89
CA VAL A 184 -93.07 -41.32 32.08
C VAL A 184 -94.32 -40.51 31.69
N ARG A 185 -94.38 -39.23 32.06
CA ARG A 185 -95.56 -38.37 31.83
C ARG A 185 -95.72 -37.99 30.35
N ALA A 186 -94.63 -37.59 29.68
CA ALA A 186 -94.64 -37.22 28.27
C ALA A 186 -94.88 -38.46 27.40
N TYR A 187 -94.19 -39.55 27.72
CA TYR A 187 -94.30 -40.84 27.03
C TYR A 187 -95.74 -41.38 27.06
N ASN A 188 -96.36 -41.48 28.24
CA ASN A 188 -97.74 -41.97 28.33
C ASN A 188 -98.76 -41.02 27.67
N SER A 189 -98.54 -39.70 27.71
CA SER A 189 -99.41 -38.73 27.05
C SER A 189 -99.38 -38.86 25.53
N LEU A 190 -98.19 -39.07 24.93
CA LEU A 190 -98.00 -39.30 23.50
C LEU A 190 -98.49 -40.68 23.06
N ARG A 191 -98.24 -41.73 23.86
CA ARG A 191 -98.61 -43.10 23.52
C ARG A 191 -100.12 -43.35 23.59
N ILE A 192 -100.81 -42.78 24.59
CA ILE A 192 -102.28 -42.83 24.70
C ILE A 192 -102.94 -41.92 23.66
N GLY A 193 -102.30 -40.79 23.35
CA GLY A 193 -102.63 -39.96 22.20
C GLY A 193 -103.85 -39.03 22.34
N ARG A 194 -104.47 -38.95 23.52
CA ARG A 194 -105.67 -38.10 23.71
C ARG A 194 -105.32 -36.62 23.72
N LYS A 195 -105.96 -35.84 22.86
CA LYS A 195 -105.85 -34.37 22.81
C LYS A 195 -106.93 -33.69 23.65
N LYS A 196 -106.72 -32.41 23.96
CA LYS A 196 -107.65 -31.57 24.75
C LYS A 196 -108.98 -31.33 24.05
N ASP A 197 -109.02 -31.42 22.72
CA ASP A 197 -110.22 -31.29 21.87
C ASP A 197 -111.05 -32.58 21.75
N GLY A 198 -110.61 -33.68 22.38
CA GLY A 198 -111.28 -34.98 22.37
C GLY A 198 -110.81 -35.94 21.27
N SER A 199 -109.95 -35.51 20.33
CA SER A 199 -109.36 -36.37 19.31
C SER A 199 -108.24 -37.26 19.86
N THR A 200 -107.94 -38.38 19.20
CA THR A 200 -106.89 -39.33 19.64
C THR A 200 -105.89 -39.60 18.50
N VAL A 201 -104.62 -39.23 18.70
CA VAL A 201 -103.50 -39.46 17.80
C VAL A 201 -102.33 -40.00 18.62
N SER A 202 -101.97 -41.28 18.49
CA SER A 202 -100.84 -41.84 19.24
C SER A 202 -99.52 -41.64 18.50
N CYS A 203 -98.49 -41.17 19.21
CA CYS A 203 -97.11 -41.13 18.70
C CYS A 203 -96.33 -42.30 19.31
N LYS A 204 -95.77 -43.17 18.46
CA LYS A 204 -95.03 -44.37 18.89
C LYS A 204 -93.55 -44.30 18.51
N THR A 205 -93.20 -43.46 17.54
CA THR A 205 -91.83 -43.33 17.03
C THR A 205 -91.31 -41.91 17.20
N VAL A 206 -89.99 -41.75 17.14
CA VAL A 206 -89.34 -40.43 17.12
C VAL A 206 -89.79 -39.64 15.89
N GLY A 207 -89.95 -40.29 14.73
CA GLY A 207 -90.49 -39.68 13.51
C GLY A 207 -91.91 -39.13 13.68
N ASP A 208 -92.77 -39.80 14.46
CA ASP A 208 -94.12 -39.29 14.76
C ASP A 208 -94.07 -37.98 15.56
N VAL A 209 -93.11 -37.87 16.49
CA VAL A 209 -92.96 -36.68 17.35
C VAL A 209 -92.32 -35.53 16.58
N LEU A 210 -91.34 -35.81 15.70
CA LEU A 210 -90.66 -34.79 14.88
C LEU A 210 -91.62 -34.07 13.92
N ARG A 211 -92.70 -34.73 13.49
CA ARG A 211 -93.74 -34.12 12.64
C ARG A 211 -94.65 -33.13 13.36
N LEU A 212 -94.62 -33.12 14.70
CA LEU A 212 -95.43 -32.22 15.50
C LEU A 212 -94.68 -30.92 15.79
N SER A 213 -95.40 -29.82 15.95
CA SER A 213 -94.86 -28.57 16.49
C SER A 213 -94.99 -28.50 18.03
N PRO A 214 -94.21 -27.65 18.72
CA PRO A 214 -94.37 -27.39 20.15
C PRO A 214 -95.82 -27.02 20.54
N LEU A 215 -96.50 -26.21 19.71
CA LEU A 215 -97.91 -25.88 19.93
C LEU A 215 -98.82 -27.12 19.81
N GLN A 216 -98.60 -27.99 18.82
CA GLN A 216 -99.38 -29.22 18.66
C GLN A 216 -99.13 -30.24 19.78
N LEU A 217 -97.92 -30.29 20.33
CA LEU A 217 -97.60 -31.09 21.52
C LEU A 217 -98.35 -30.59 22.75
N SER A 218 -98.50 -29.26 22.91
CA SER A 218 -99.25 -28.67 24.03
C SER A 218 -100.74 -29.04 24.06
N ASN A 219 -101.29 -29.48 22.91
CA ASN A 219 -102.68 -29.92 22.79
C ASN A 219 -102.91 -31.36 23.27
N TYR A 220 -101.86 -32.12 23.59
CA TYR A 220 -102.01 -33.44 24.23
C TYR A 220 -102.42 -33.29 25.70
N LYS A 221 -103.34 -34.16 26.14
CA LYS A 221 -103.83 -34.17 27.52
C LYS A 221 -102.67 -34.54 28.44
N ASN A 222 -102.53 -33.83 29.56
CA ASN A 222 -101.41 -33.95 30.51
C ASN A 222 -100.02 -33.54 29.97
N MET A 223 -99.95 -32.85 28.82
CA MET A 223 -98.71 -32.26 28.30
C MET A 223 -98.53 -30.81 28.81
N GLY A 224 -97.52 -30.58 29.64
CA GLY A 224 -97.16 -29.25 30.18
C GLY A 224 -95.85 -28.72 29.59
N ARG A 225 -95.57 -27.42 29.79
CA ARG A 225 -94.36 -26.74 29.28
C ARG A 225 -93.06 -27.52 29.55
N LEU A 226 -92.85 -27.94 30.79
CA LEU A 226 -91.67 -28.72 31.19
C LEU A 226 -91.57 -30.08 30.47
N SER A 227 -92.69 -30.69 30.09
CA SER A 227 -92.69 -31.94 29.33
C SER A 227 -92.33 -31.72 27.87
N ILE A 228 -92.74 -30.58 27.28
CA ILE A 228 -92.39 -30.21 25.90
C ILE A 228 -90.90 -29.82 25.83
N GLU A 229 -90.41 -29.03 26.78
CA GLU A 229 -88.98 -28.70 26.91
C GLU A 229 -88.15 -29.98 27.05
N ARG A 230 -88.59 -30.93 27.88
CA ARG A 230 -87.92 -32.23 28.04
C ARG A 230 -87.94 -33.08 26.77
N ILE A 231 -89.04 -33.10 26.02
CA ILE A 231 -89.09 -33.78 24.71
C ILE A 231 -88.06 -33.18 23.77
N ILE A 232 -87.97 -31.86 23.69
CA ILE A 232 -87.09 -31.17 22.74
C ILE A 232 -85.62 -31.36 23.14
N SER A 233 -85.29 -31.20 24.43
CA SER A 233 -83.94 -31.47 24.93
C SER A 233 -83.51 -32.92 24.78
N ALA A 234 -84.46 -33.88 24.79
CA ALA A 234 -84.17 -35.29 24.56
C ALA A 234 -83.98 -35.61 23.07
N LEU A 235 -84.74 -34.96 22.19
CA LEU A 235 -84.66 -35.17 20.74
C LEU A 235 -83.42 -34.52 20.10
N ASP A 236 -82.97 -33.41 20.64
CA ASP A 236 -81.83 -32.65 20.12
C ASP A 236 -80.54 -33.48 19.96
N PRO A 237 -80.05 -34.22 20.98
CA PRO A 237 -78.91 -35.12 20.81
C PRO A 237 -79.24 -36.33 19.93
N ILE A 238 -80.50 -36.80 19.89
CA ILE A 238 -80.88 -37.96 19.05
C ILE A 238 -80.78 -37.61 17.56
N VAL A 239 -81.18 -36.40 17.16
CA VAL A 239 -81.17 -35.98 15.74
C VAL A 239 -79.87 -35.32 15.28
N HIS A 240 -79.02 -34.87 16.22
CA HIS A 240 -77.74 -34.21 15.93
C HIS A 240 -76.48 -35.03 16.30
N CYS A 241 -76.60 -36.24 16.82
CA CYS A 241 -75.44 -37.09 17.12
C CYS A 241 -74.71 -37.51 15.83
N GLU A 242 -73.44 -37.15 15.69
CA GLU A 242 -72.58 -37.61 14.57
C GLU A 242 -72.31 -39.12 14.62
N ASN A 243 -72.32 -39.75 15.81
CA ASN A 243 -72.25 -41.21 15.92
C ASN A 243 -73.52 -41.90 15.38
N GLY A 244 -74.67 -41.21 15.38
CA GLY A 244 -75.92 -41.72 14.78
C GLY A 244 -75.92 -41.75 13.25
N LYS A 245 -75.07 -40.94 12.60
CA LYS A 245 -74.90 -40.98 11.13
C LYS A 245 -74.02 -42.16 10.70
N HIS A 246 -73.00 -42.52 11.49
CA HIS A 246 -72.17 -43.70 11.24
C HIS A 246 -72.81 -45.03 11.67
N GLU A 247 -73.75 -45.02 12.63
CA GLU A 247 -74.64 -46.16 12.86
C GLU A 247 -75.67 -46.30 11.73
N MET A 248 -76.19 -45.20 11.16
CA MET A 248 -77.14 -45.26 10.03
C MET A 248 -76.51 -45.66 8.69
N GLU A 249 -75.24 -45.37 8.40
CA GLU A 249 -74.60 -45.88 7.16
C GLU A 249 -74.35 -47.39 7.17
N CYS A 250 -74.25 -48.02 8.36
CA CYS A 250 -74.20 -49.48 8.48
C CYS A 250 -75.59 -50.17 8.43
N PHE A 251 -76.69 -49.44 8.64
CA PHE A 251 -78.06 -49.94 8.49
C PHE A 251 -78.77 -49.44 7.20
N ALA A 252 -78.12 -48.57 6.42
CA ALA A 252 -78.61 -48.07 5.13
C ALA A 252 -78.36 -49.03 3.96
N THR A 253 -77.71 -50.18 4.19
CA THR A 253 -77.74 -51.33 3.28
C THR A 253 -78.90 -52.26 3.61
N ASN A 254 -80.10 -51.71 3.84
CA ASN A 254 -81.30 -52.51 3.57
C ASN A 254 -81.37 -52.63 2.04
N LEU A 255 -80.66 -53.58 1.44
CA LEU A 255 -81.16 -54.18 0.21
C LEU A 255 -82.61 -54.55 0.54
N PRO A 256 -83.60 -54.09 -0.22
CA PRO A 256 -84.98 -54.50 0.00
C PRO A 256 -85.08 -55.96 -0.43
N VAL A 257 -84.58 -56.86 0.41
CA VAL A 257 -84.61 -58.29 0.20
C VAL A 257 -86.07 -58.71 0.35
N SER A 258 -86.60 -59.43 -0.63
CA SER A 258 -87.97 -59.91 -0.57
C SER A 258 -88.17 -60.79 0.67
N ALA A 259 -89.42 -60.90 1.13
CA ALA A 259 -89.75 -61.80 2.23
C ALA A 259 -89.34 -63.26 1.93
N ASP A 260 -89.27 -63.63 0.66
CA ASP A 260 -88.83 -64.95 0.23
C ASP A 260 -87.31 -65.13 0.37
N CYS A 261 -86.49 -64.20 -0.11
CA CYS A 261 -85.04 -64.31 0.06
C CYS A 261 -84.63 -64.27 1.54
N ARG A 262 -85.29 -63.45 2.37
CA ARG A 262 -85.09 -63.50 3.84
C ARG A 262 -85.42 -64.87 4.43
N LYS A 263 -86.49 -65.52 3.97
CA LYS A 263 -86.90 -66.85 4.43
C LYS A 263 -85.85 -67.90 4.08
N GLN A 264 -85.29 -67.86 2.87
CA GLN A 264 -84.25 -68.81 2.46
C GLN A 264 -82.92 -68.55 3.18
N VAL A 265 -82.54 -67.29 3.46
CA VAL A 265 -81.34 -66.98 4.27
C VAL A 265 -81.49 -67.56 5.68
N LEU A 266 -82.70 -67.46 6.27
CA LEU A 266 -82.97 -68.09 7.56
C LEU A 266 -82.89 -69.62 7.47
N ALA A 267 -83.47 -70.23 6.44
CA ALA A 267 -83.37 -71.67 6.21
C ALA A 267 -81.90 -72.12 6.09
N MET A 268 -81.08 -71.39 5.34
CA MET A 268 -79.62 -71.62 5.25
C MET A 268 -78.94 -71.55 6.62
N LEU A 269 -79.27 -70.56 7.45
CA LEU A 269 -78.66 -70.42 8.78
C LEU A 269 -79.09 -71.53 9.77
N TYR A 270 -80.28 -72.09 9.61
CA TYR A 270 -80.81 -73.19 10.42
C TYR A 270 -80.48 -74.60 9.89
N ASP A 271 -79.66 -74.73 8.83
CA ASP A 271 -79.42 -75.98 8.07
C ASP A 271 -80.70 -76.63 7.51
N GLU A 272 -81.73 -75.85 7.24
CA GLU A 272 -82.92 -76.32 6.54
C GLU A 272 -82.70 -76.29 5.02
N SER A 273 -83.44 -77.12 4.28
CA SER A 273 -83.40 -77.07 2.82
C SER A 273 -83.90 -75.72 2.31
N TYR A 274 -83.06 -75.00 1.58
CA TYR A 274 -83.40 -73.73 0.94
C TYR A 274 -83.40 -73.87 -0.59
N ASP A 275 -84.14 -73.01 -1.27
CA ASP A 275 -84.25 -72.95 -2.73
C ASP A 275 -84.05 -71.51 -3.22
N THR A 276 -83.04 -71.31 -4.06
CA THR A 276 -82.68 -70.00 -4.64
C THR A 276 -83.04 -69.89 -6.13
N SER A 277 -83.66 -70.92 -6.72
CA SER A 277 -83.93 -70.98 -8.17
C SER A 277 -84.90 -69.91 -8.67
N GLY A 278 -85.71 -69.32 -7.77
CA GLY A 278 -86.65 -68.24 -8.06
C GLY A 278 -86.12 -66.82 -7.84
N PHE A 279 -84.86 -66.64 -7.45
CA PHE A 279 -84.29 -65.34 -7.11
C PHE A 279 -83.94 -64.49 -8.34
N SER A 280 -84.14 -63.18 -8.23
CA SER A 280 -83.55 -62.20 -9.15
C SER A 280 -82.01 -62.14 -9.01
N ASP A 281 -81.31 -61.55 -9.98
CA ASP A 281 -79.86 -61.36 -9.92
C ASP A 281 -79.44 -60.60 -8.65
N THR A 282 -80.22 -59.60 -8.24
CA THR A 282 -79.99 -58.82 -7.01
C THR A 282 -80.20 -59.65 -5.75
N GLU A 283 -81.19 -60.55 -5.72
CA GLU A 283 -81.43 -61.43 -4.58
C GLU A 283 -80.41 -62.57 -4.51
N THR A 284 -79.93 -63.04 -5.65
CA THR A 284 -78.85 -64.03 -5.74
C THR A 284 -77.53 -63.45 -5.24
N ALA A 285 -77.22 -62.21 -5.63
CA ALA A 285 -76.06 -61.47 -5.12
C ALA A 285 -76.18 -61.24 -3.60
N ALA A 286 -77.34 -60.78 -3.12
CA ALA A 286 -77.59 -60.57 -1.69
C ALA A 286 -77.44 -61.87 -0.89
N PHE A 287 -78.03 -62.97 -1.37
CA PHE A 287 -77.93 -64.28 -0.73
C PHE A 287 -76.47 -64.78 -0.68
N SER A 288 -75.70 -64.55 -1.74
CA SER A 288 -74.27 -64.89 -1.79
C SER A 288 -73.44 -64.05 -0.81
N GLU A 289 -73.76 -62.75 -0.66
CA GLU A 289 -73.12 -61.90 0.35
C GLU A 289 -73.43 -62.38 1.77
N TYR A 290 -74.68 -62.75 2.07
CA TYR A 290 -75.03 -63.33 3.38
C TYR A 290 -74.33 -64.66 3.62
N MET A 291 -74.17 -65.49 2.58
CA MET A 291 -73.42 -66.74 2.67
C MET A 291 -71.95 -66.49 2.98
N SER A 292 -71.30 -65.59 2.25
CA SER A 292 -69.90 -65.22 2.48
C SER A 292 -69.70 -64.57 3.86
N ALA A 293 -70.62 -63.70 4.29
CA ALA A 293 -70.59 -63.12 5.62
C ALA A 293 -70.70 -64.19 6.71
N CYS A 294 -71.57 -65.18 6.53
CA CYS A 294 -71.69 -66.33 7.43
C CYS A 294 -70.41 -67.17 7.51
N GLU A 295 -69.73 -67.38 6.38
CA GLU A 295 -68.42 -68.07 6.35
C GLU A 295 -67.34 -67.29 7.12
N ILE A 296 -67.32 -65.96 7.02
CA ILE A 296 -66.32 -65.10 7.67
C ILE A 296 -66.53 -65.02 9.19
N ILE A 297 -67.76 -64.72 9.63
CA ILE A 297 -68.05 -64.49 11.07
C ILE A 297 -68.34 -65.80 11.81
N GLY A 298 -68.58 -66.88 11.08
CA GLY A 298 -68.98 -68.16 11.62
C GLY A 298 -70.49 -68.23 11.90
N LYS A 299 -71.02 -69.45 11.78
CA LYS A 299 -72.46 -69.75 11.90
C LYS A 299 -73.08 -69.32 13.23
N GLU A 300 -72.37 -69.50 14.34
CA GLU A 300 -72.86 -69.15 15.68
C GLU A 300 -73.09 -67.64 15.82
N MET A 301 -72.17 -66.82 15.29
CA MET A 301 -72.34 -65.36 15.28
C MET A 301 -73.45 -64.93 14.33
N ALA A 302 -73.54 -65.52 13.13
CA ALA A 302 -74.60 -65.21 12.17
C ALA A 302 -76.01 -65.49 12.73
N LEU A 303 -76.19 -66.62 13.42
CA LEU A 303 -77.44 -66.95 14.12
C LEU A 303 -77.71 -65.99 15.29
N ALA A 304 -76.68 -65.60 16.05
CA ALA A 304 -76.83 -64.63 17.12
C ALA A 304 -77.23 -63.23 16.60
N THR A 305 -76.78 -62.84 15.39
CA THR A 305 -77.19 -61.60 14.70
C THR A 305 -78.67 -61.64 14.33
N VAL A 306 -79.16 -62.76 13.78
CA VAL A 306 -80.59 -62.95 13.45
C VAL A 306 -81.48 -62.85 14.69
N ASN A 307 -81.03 -63.40 15.81
CA ASN A 307 -81.79 -63.41 17.06
C ASN A 307 -81.72 -62.07 17.83
N GLY A 308 -81.01 -61.06 17.31
CA GLY A 308 -80.87 -59.76 17.95
C GLY A 308 -80.12 -59.83 19.29
N SER A 309 -79.14 -60.74 19.42
CA SER A 309 -78.37 -60.89 20.65
C SER A 309 -77.58 -59.62 20.97
N ARG A 310 -77.72 -59.11 22.19
CA ARG A 310 -77.01 -57.93 22.66
C ARG A 310 -75.48 -58.08 22.57
N ALA A 311 -74.97 -59.30 22.75
CA ALA A 311 -73.55 -59.60 22.64
C ALA A 311 -72.98 -59.33 21.23
N ILE A 312 -73.79 -59.44 20.17
CA ILE A 312 -73.34 -59.13 18.81
C ILE A 312 -73.22 -57.62 18.60
N VAL A 313 -74.13 -56.83 19.18
CA VAL A 313 -74.05 -55.37 19.14
C VAL A 313 -72.77 -54.89 19.84
N ASP A 314 -72.43 -55.48 20.99
CA ASP A 314 -71.20 -55.15 21.72
C ASP A 314 -69.93 -55.50 20.91
N VAL A 315 -69.93 -56.64 20.19
CA VAL A 315 -68.81 -57.02 19.31
C VAL A 315 -68.70 -56.10 18.08
N MET A 316 -69.82 -55.73 17.47
CA MET A 316 -69.83 -54.75 16.38
C MET A 316 -69.29 -53.39 16.83
N GLN A 317 -69.65 -52.95 18.04
CA GLN A 317 -69.13 -51.71 18.61
C GLN A 317 -67.63 -51.81 18.90
N MET A 318 -67.16 -52.90 19.50
CA MET A 318 -65.74 -53.11 19.76
C MET A 318 -64.90 -53.11 18.46
N LEU A 319 -65.40 -53.75 17.39
CA LEU A 319 -64.73 -53.72 16.10
C LEU A 319 -64.71 -52.30 15.55
N ARG A 320 -65.83 -51.56 15.61
CA ARG A 320 -65.92 -50.15 15.20
C ARG A 320 -64.90 -49.29 15.95
N ASP A 321 -64.86 -49.39 17.27
CA ASP A 321 -63.91 -48.66 18.12
C ASP A 321 -62.45 -49.00 17.77
N PHE A 322 -62.18 -50.23 17.32
CA PHE A 322 -60.84 -50.67 16.91
C PHE A 322 -60.40 -50.09 15.54
N TYR A 323 -61.29 -49.97 14.55
CA TYR A 323 -60.91 -49.54 13.19
C TYR A 323 -61.25 -48.09 12.84
N GLU A 324 -62.11 -47.41 13.59
CA GLU A 324 -62.62 -46.08 13.22
C GLU A 324 -61.51 -45.02 13.13
N GLU A 325 -60.66 -44.91 14.14
CA GLU A 325 -59.55 -43.94 14.15
C GLU A 325 -58.48 -44.24 13.08
N PRO A 326 -58.01 -45.51 12.91
CA PRO A 326 -57.15 -45.87 11.78
C PRO A 326 -57.76 -45.56 10.41
N LEU A 327 -59.08 -45.76 10.24
CA LEU A 327 -59.79 -45.47 8.99
C LEU A 327 -59.86 -43.97 8.71
N LYS A 328 -60.21 -43.14 9.70
CA LYS A 328 -60.20 -41.66 9.58
C LYS A 328 -58.81 -41.16 9.18
N LEU A 329 -57.75 -41.72 9.77
CA LEU A 329 -56.38 -41.37 9.44
C LEU A 329 -56.02 -41.80 8.00
N TYR A 330 -56.43 -43.00 7.58
CA TYR A 330 -56.23 -43.50 6.23
C TYR A 330 -56.92 -42.61 5.19
N GLU A 331 -58.19 -42.25 5.39
CA GLU A 331 -58.92 -41.35 4.50
C GLU A 331 -58.23 -39.98 4.36
N ARG A 332 -57.66 -39.45 5.44
CA ARG A 332 -56.89 -38.20 5.41
C ARG A 332 -55.59 -38.35 4.62
N LYS A 333 -54.88 -39.47 4.76
CA LYS A 333 -53.70 -39.79 3.91
C LYS A 333 -54.09 -39.84 2.42
N VAL A 334 -55.20 -40.50 2.07
CA VAL A 334 -55.71 -40.54 0.70
C VAL A 334 -56.03 -39.13 0.17
N ARG A 335 -56.67 -38.28 0.99
CA ARG A 335 -56.94 -36.87 0.61
C ARG A 335 -55.66 -36.07 0.38
N PHE A 336 -54.64 -36.29 1.20
CA PHE A 336 -53.33 -35.68 1.02
C PHE A 336 -52.67 -36.14 -0.29
N ASP A 337 -52.63 -37.45 -0.54
CA ASP A 337 -52.06 -38.00 -1.78
C ASP A 337 -52.79 -37.50 -3.03
N HIS A 338 -54.12 -37.39 -3.00
CA HIS A 338 -54.88 -36.80 -4.08
C HIS A 338 -54.50 -35.32 -4.32
N ALA A 339 -54.33 -34.53 -3.26
CA ALA A 339 -53.88 -33.14 -3.38
C ALA A 339 -52.47 -33.05 -3.98
N VAL A 340 -51.54 -33.89 -3.55
CA VAL A 340 -50.16 -33.99 -4.07
C VAL A 340 -50.12 -34.39 -5.54
N CYS A 341 -50.96 -35.35 -5.96
CA CYS A 341 -51.04 -35.76 -7.36
C CYS A 341 -51.48 -34.61 -8.27
N SER A 342 -52.28 -33.67 -7.76
CA SER A 342 -52.75 -32.51 -8.52
C SER A 342 -51.72 -31.39 -8.69
N LEU A 343 -50.57 -31.46 -8.01
CA LEU A 343 -49.52 -30.44 -8.11
C LEU A 343 -48.67 -30.58 -9.39
N PRO A 344 -48.31 -29.45 -10.05
CA PRO A 344 -47.34 -29.41 -11.14
C PRO A 344 -46.00 -30.03 -10.77
N ILE A 345 -45.29 -30.61 -11.75
CA ILE A 345 -43.99 -31.27 -11.55
C ILE A 345 -42.91 -30.24 -11.20
N GLU A 346 -43.05 -29.03 -11.74
CA GLU A 346 -42.13 -27.91 -11.57
C GLU A 346 -42.11 -27.47 -10.11
N ILE A 347 -43.29 -27.27 -9.49
CA ILE A 347 -43.43 -26.88 -8.09
C ILE A 347 -42.84 -27.96 -7.16
N LYS A 348 -43.02 -29.25 -7.48
CA LYS A 348 -42.49 -30.37 -6.68
C LYS A 348 -40.96 -30.34 -6.53
N LYS A 349 -40.25 -29.79 -7.52
CA LYS A 349 -38.78 -29.77 -7.55
C LYS A 349 -38.17 -28.53 -6.87
N LEU A 350 -38.98 -27.53 -6.54
CA LEU A 350 -38.51 -26.30 -5.94
C LEU A 350 -38.33 -26.47 -4.42
N PRO A 351 -37.46 -25.65 -3.79
CA PRO A 351 -37.30 -25.61 -2.34
C PRO A 351 -38.64 -25.35 -1.64
N VAL A 352 -38.94 -26.10 -0.57
CA VAL A 352 -40.25 -26.02 0.09
C VAL A 352 -40.36 -24.85 1.07
N GLU A 353 -39.26 -24.48 1.72
CA GLU A 353 -39.26 -23.43 2.75
C GLU A 353 -39.84 -22.12 2.21
N PRO A 354 -39.39 -21.58 1.05
CA PRO A 354 -39.89 -20.31 0.55
C PRO A 354 -41.41 -20.31 0.31
N PHE A 355 -41.97 -21.46 -0.08
CA PHE A 355 -43.43 -21.61 -0.20
C PHE A 355 -44.13 -21.68 1.16
N ILE A 356 -43.52 -22.32 2.16
CA ILE A 356 -44.05 -22.31 3.55
C ILE A 356 -44.05 -20.88 4.09
N PHE A 357 -42.99 -20.11 3.84
CA PHE A 357 -42.92 -18.68 4.17
C PHE A 357 -44.04 -17.90 3.50
N ALA A 358 -44.21 -18.04 2.17
CA ALA A 358 -45.25 -17.35 1.42
C ALA A 358 -46.68 -17.73 1.88
N TYR A 359 -46.90 -19.01 2.19
CA TYR A 359 -48.17 -19.52 2.72
C TYR A 359 -48.49 -18.96 4.12
N ARG A 360 -47.48 -18.90 5.00
CA ARG A 360 -47.65 -18.30 6.34
C ARG A 360 -47.94 -16.81 6.25
N ALA A 361 -47.36 -16.12 5.27
CA ALA A 361 -47.61 -14.69 5.03
C ALA A 361 -49.02 -14.41 4.47
N SER A 362 -49.62 -15.34 3.71
CA SER A 362 -50.96 -15.17 3.14
C SER A 362 -52.08 -15.55 4.10
N VAL A 363 -51.89 -16.58 4.94
CA VAL A 363 -52.93 -17.09 5.84
C VAL A 363 -52.86 -16.40 7.21
N ALA A 364 -53.74 -15.42 7.43
CA ALA A 364 -53.93 -14.75 8.72
C ALA A 364 -54.58 -15.65 9.81
N THR A 365 -54.02 -16.83 10.07
CA THR A 365 -54.41 -17.67 11.21
C THR A 365 -53.22 -17.95 12.10
N ASN A 366 -53.35 -17.59 13.38
CA ASN A 366 -52.54 -18.04 14.53
C ASN A 366 -52.60 -19.58 14.69
N LYS A 367 -52.22 -20.36 13.67
CA LYS A 367 -51.95 -21.79 13.83
C LYS A 367 -50.46 -21.94 14.11
N SER A 368 -50.11 -21.69 15.37
CA SER A 368 -48.95 -22.33 15.96
C SER A 368 -49.08 -23.84 15.77
N GLY A 369 -47.97 -24.52 15.48
CA GLY A 369 -47.82 -25.86 16.02
C GLY A 369 -47.19 -26.96 15.16
N PHE A 370 -46.98 -26.78 13.86
CA PHE A 370 -46.29 -27.84 13.10
C PHE A 370 -45.04 -27.32 12.37
N ASN A 371 -43.89 -27.64 12.94
CA ASN A 371 -42.58 -27.37 12.36
C ASN A 371 -41.96 -28.73 11.98
N ILE A 372 -41.96 -29.05 10.69
CA ILE A 372 -41.23 -30.22 10.21
C ILE A 372 -39.78 -29.77 10.09
N SER A 373 -38.88 -30.43 10.82
CA SER A 373 -37.45 -30.23 10.63
C SER A 373 -37.08 -30.80 9.25
N LEU A 374 -36.94 -29.92 8.27
CA LEU A 374 -36.48 -30.25 6.93
C LEU A 374 -35.10 -29.62 6.74
N ASP A 375 -34.29 -30.25 5.92
CA ASP A 375 -33.01 -29.68 5.49
C ASP A 375 -33.27 -28.37 4.73
N SER A 376 -32.33 -27.41 4.78
CA SER A 376 -32.52 -26.10 4.13
C SER A 376 -32.73 -26.22 2.61
N GLU A 377 -32.21 -27.30 2.01
CA GLU A 377 -32.32 -27.62 0.59
C GLU A 377 -33.50 -28.54 0.25
N ALA A 378 -34.38 -28.85 1.22
CA ALA A 378 -35.49 -29.77 0.99
C ALA A 378 -36.48 -29.23 -0.04
N THR A 379 -36.85 -30.07 -0.99
CA THR A 379 -37.84 -29.73 -2.02
C THR A 379 -39.28 -29.96 -1.53
N VAL A 380 -40.26 -29.43 -2.26
CA VAL A 380 -41.69 -29.74 -2.02
C VAL A 380 -41.94 -31.25 -2.09
N LEU A 381 -41.22 -31.98 -2.95
CA LEU A 381 -41.30 -33.43 -3.02
C LEU A 381 -40.73 -34.11 -1.77
N ASP A 382 -39.62 -33.61 -1.22
CA ASP A 382 -39.03 -34.11 0.02
C ASP A 382 -39.96 -33.86 1.21
N PHE A 383 -40.62 -32.70 1.27
CA PHE A 383 -41.69 -32.43 2.24
C PHE A 383 -42.83 -33.45 2.13
N VAL A 384 -43.28 -33.74 0.91
CA VAL A 384 -44.32 -34.75 0.67
C VAL A 384 -43.87 -36.14 1.12
N HIS A 385 -42.62 -36.52 0.84
CA HIS A 385 -42.05 -37.78 1.31
C HIS A 385 -41.95 -37.83 2.84
N ALA A 386 -41.53 -36.73 3.46
CA ALA A 386 -41.45 -36.61 4.92
C ALA A 386 -42.83 -36.79 5.57
N ILE A 387 -43.91 -36.23 5.00
CA ILE A 387 -45.29 -36.44 5.49
C ILE A 387 -45.77 -37.89 5.30
N ARG A 388 -45.30 -38.57 4.25
CA ARG A 388 -45.66 -39.97 3.96
C ARG A 388 -44.93 -40.96 4.87
N SER A 389 -43.69 -40.68 5.25
CA SER A 389 -42.98 -41.39 6.31
C SER A 389 -43.56 -40.98 7.67
N ASP A 390 -43.78 -41.93 8.58
CA ASP A 390 -44.49 -41.70 9.84
C ASP A 390 -43.81 -40.60 10.71
N VAL A 391 -44.45 -39.44 10.87
CA VAL A 391 -43.85 -38.21 11.46
C VAL A 391 -43.98 -38.16 13.00
N GLY A 392 -44.27 -39.28 13.65
CA GLY A 392 -44.60 -39.35 15.08
C GLY A 392 -46.03 -38.88 15.39
N ASP A 393 -46.40 -37.65 14.99
CA ASP A 393 -47.77 -37.12 15.03
C ASP A 393 -48.32 -36.89 13.61
N THR A 394 -48.72 -38.00 12.98
CA THR A 394 -49.21 -38.02 11.60
C THR A 394 -50.52 -37.24 11.42
N GLU A 395 -51.31 -37.04 12.48
CA GLU A 395 -52.55 -36.26 12.40
C GLU A 395 -52.29 -34.76 12.31
N ALA A 396 -51.45 -34.23 13.21
CA ALA A 396 -51.04 -32.83 13.19
C ALA A 396 -50.31 -32.48 11.88
N ALA A 397 -49.48 -33.39 11.37
CA ALA A 397 -48.79 -33.25 10.10
C ALA A 397 -49.77 -33.06 8.92
N LEU A 398 -50.79 -33.90 8.82
CA LEU A 398 -51.80 -33.83 7.78
C LEU A 398 -52.69 -32.58 7.91
N ASN A 399 -52.94 -32.08 9.12
CA ASN A 399 -53.69 -30.84 9.37
C ASN A 399 -53.01 -29.61 8.75
N PHE A 400 -51.69 -29.56 8.74
CA PHE A 400 -50.92 -28.50 8.08
C PHE A 400 -50.73 -28.79 6.59
N ALA A 401 -50.32 -30.02 6.24
CA ALA A 401 -49.88 -30.36 4.90
C ALA A 401 -51.01 -30.36 3.86
N ILE A 402 -52.25 -30.75 4.21
CA ILE A 402 -53.36 -30.76 3.25
C ILE A 402 -53.74 -29.33 2.78
N PRO A 403 -53.97 -28.36 3.67
CA PRO A 403 -54.20 -26.97 3.25
C PRO A 403 -53.02 -26.35 2.49
N PHE A 404 -51.78 -26.60 2.93
CA PHE A 404 -50.58 -26.09 2.28
C PHE A 404 -50.43 -26.62 0.85
N VAL A 405 -50.54 -27.94 0.65
CA VAL A 405 -50.47 -28.56 -0.69
C VAL A 405 -51.61 -28.09 -1.58
N LYS A 406 -52.79 -27.80 -1.03
CA LYS A 406 -53.88 -27.19 -1.81
C LYS A 406 -53.55 -25.75 -2.23
N TRP A 407 -52.92 -24.97 -1.35
CA TRP A 407 -52.49 -23.60 -1.62
C TRP A 407 -51.41 -23.53 -2.70
N LEU A 408 -50.49 -24.50 -2.74
CA LEU A 408 -49.49 -24.63 -3.81
C LEU A 408 -50.08 -24.77 -5.23
N LYS A 409 -51.39 -24.99 -5.34
CA LYS A 409 -52.10 -25.01 -6.62
C LYS A 409 -52.59 -23.60 -6.97
N PHE A 410 -51.72 -22.80 -7.56
CA PHE A 410 -52.03 -21.47 -8.06
C PHE A 410 -51.54 -21.29 -9.51
N ASP A 411 -52.06 -20.26 -10.18
CA ASP A 411 -51.54 -19.75 -11.45
C ASP A 411 -51.14 -18.29 -11.24
N ILE A 412 -49.85 -18.02 -11.24
CA ILE A 412 -49.29 -16.70 -10.94
C ILE A 412 -49.82 -15.61 -11.87
N THR A 413 -50.11 -15.95 -13.14
CA THR A 413 -50.66 -15.00 -14.11
C THR A 413 -52.15 -14.74 -13.86
N ALA A 414 -52.89 -15.72 -13.35
CA ALA A 414 -54.28 -15.55 -12.96
C ALA A 414 -54.42 -14.69 -11.70
N LEU A 415 -53.44 -14.73 -10.78
CA LEU A 415 -53.41 -13.88 -9.59
C LEU A 415 -53.34 -12.37 -9.94
N CYS A 416 -52.79 -12.01 -11.10
CA CYS A 416 -52.75 -10.62 -11.57
C CYS A 416 -54.10 -10.14 -12.17
N GLN A 417 -55.02 -11.04 -12.50
CA GLN A 417 -56.26 -10.71 -13.21
C GLN A 417 -57.15 -9.69 -12.48
N PRO A 418 -57.37 -9.76 -11.15
CA PRO A 418 -58.18 -8.77 -10.45
C PRO A 418 -57.67 -7.33 -10.62
N MET A 419 -56.34 -7.15 -10.64
CA MET A 419 -55.71 -5.85 -10.89
C MET A 419 -55.88 -5.39 -12.34
N ARG A 420 -55.71 -6.31 -13.31
CA ARG A 420 -55.98 -6.04 -14.73
C ARG A 420 -57.41 -5.56 -14.94
N ASP A 421 -58.39 -6.27 -14.36
CA ASP A 421 -59.80 -5.92 -14.41
C ASP A 421 -60.07 -4.52 -13.84
N CYS A 422 -59.39 -4.15 -12.75
CA CYS A 422 -59.52 -2.81 -12.15
C CYS A 422 -59.07 -1.71 -13.11
N LEU A 423 -58.02 -1.94 -13.88
CA LEU A 423 -57.52 -1.01 -14.89
C LEU A 423 -58.44 -0.99 -16.12
N GLU A 424 -58.85 -2.15 -16.63
CA GLU A 424 -59.71 -2.29 -17.82
C GLU A 424 -61.12 -1.70 -17.62
N LYS A 425 -61.65 -1.70 -16.39
CA LYS A 425 -62.93 -1.05 -16.04
C LYS A 425 -62.87 0.48 -16.04
N GLN A 426 -61.68 1.09 -16.14
CA GLN A 426 -61.54 2.55 -16.21
C GLN A 426 -61.86 3.08 -17.62
N ARG A 427 -62.19 4.37 -17.71
CA ARG A 427 -62.35 5.05 -19.01
C ARG A 427 -61.03 5.10 -19.77
N ASP A 428 -61.06 5.10 -21.11
CA ASP A 428 -59.87 5.09 -21.98
C ASP A 428 -58.82 6.14 -21.61
N ASN A 429 -59.25 7.37 -21.30
CA ASN A 429 -58.36 8.44 -20.86
C ASN A 429 -57.63 8.11 -19.55
N ALA A 430 -58.31 7.46 -18.61
CA ALA A 430 -57.73 7.03 -17.35
C ALA A 430 -56.76 5.85 -17.57
N GLN A 431 -57.13 4.88 -18.39
CA GLN A 431 -56.25 3.77 -18.77
C GLN A 431 -54.97 4.27 -19.46
N PHE A 432 -55.09 5.19 -20.41
CA PHE A 432 -53.98 5.78 -21.14
C PHE A 432 -53.02 6.49 -20.18
N VAL A 433 -53.54 7.35 -19.29
CA VAL A 433 -52.72 8.03 -18.27
C VAL A 433 -51.92 7.02 -17.47
N PHE A 434 -52.57 5.99 -16.94
CA PHE A 434 -51.88 5.03 -16.09
C PHE A 434 -50.82 4.23 -16.86
N LYS A 435 -51.13 3.76 -18.09
CA LYS A 435 -50.17 3.05 -18.97
C LYS A 435 -48.93 3.89 -19.28
N GLN A 436 -49.10 5.16 -19.65
CA GLN A 436 -47.95 6.04 -19.93
C GLN A 436 -47.10 6.28 -18.68
N ARG A 437 -47.74 6.41 -17.50
CA ARG A 437 -47.03 6.60 -16.23
C ARG A 437 -46.27 5.36 -15.78
N MET A 438 -46.78 4.16 -16.06
CA MET A 438 -46.04 2.90 -15.85
C MET A 438 -44.77 2.81 -16.71
N LEU A 439 -44.83 3.31 -17.95
CA LEU A 439 -43.68 3.39 -18.87
C LEU A 439 -42.65 4.47 -18.49
N GLY A 440 -42.93 5.29 -17.47
CA GLY A 440 -42.01 6.31 -16.96
C GLY A 440 -42.18 7.71 -17.55
N GLU A 441 -43.15 7.94 -18.45
CA GLU A 441 -43.42 9.26 -19.03
C GLU A 441 -43.79 10.28 -17.96
N THR A 442 -43.36 11.53 -18.09
CA THR A 442 -43.58 12.56 -17.06
C THR A 442 -45.04 13.04 -17.00
N LEU A 443 -45.49 13.54 -15.84
CA LEU A 443 -46.83 14.14 -15.69
C LEU A 443 -47.08 15.28 -16.70
N GLU A 444 -46.02 16.00 -17.08
CA GLU A 444 -46.05 17.11 -18.04
C GLU A 444 -46.19 16.60 -19.48
N ALA A 445 -45.42 15.58 -19.88
CA ALA A 445 -45.53 14.97 -21.21
C ALA A 445 -46.93 14.38 -21.46
N VAL A 446 -47.49 13.66 -20.48
CA VAL A 446 -48.85 13.10 -20.58
C VAL A 446 -49.92 14.20 -20.57
N GLY A 447 -49.73 15.25 -19.77
CA GLY A 447 -50.64 16.40 -19.71
C GLY A 447 -50.72 17.15 -21.04
N SER A 448 -49.57 17.43 -21.66
CA SER A 448 -49.47 18.07 -22.98
C SER A 448 -50.13 17.22 -24.07
N THR A 449 -49.93 15.91 -24.06
CA THR A 449 -50.53 14.97 -25.03
C THR A 449 -52.06 14.95 -24.94
N MET A 450 -52.61 15.07 -23.74
CA MET A 450 -54.05 15.02 -23.48
C MET A 450 -54.74 16.40 -23.43
N GLY A 451 -53.97 17.49 -23.54
CA GLY A 451 -54.50 18.85 -23.42
C GLY A 451 -55.03 19.19 -22.02
N VAL A 452 -54.48 18.60 -20.95
CA VAL A 452 -54.91 18.82 -19.56
C VAL A 452 -53.73 19.16 -18.65
N THR A 453 -54.01 19.75 -17.49
CA THR A 453 -52.94 20.18 -16.56
C THR A 453 -52.21 18.99 -15.94
N ARG A 454 -50.92 19.19 -15.60
CA ARG A 454 -50.09 18.25 -14.82
C ARG A 454 -50.80 17.73 -13.56
N GLU A 455 -51.50 18.62 -12.86
CA GLU A 455 -52.25 18.28 -11.64
C GLU A 455 -53.44 17.37 -11.94
N ARG A 456 -54.11 17.54 -13.09
CA ARG A 456 -55.19 16.64 -13.51
C ARG A 456 -54.69 15.23 -13.78
N ILE A 457 -53.55 15.08 -14.43
CA ILE A 457 -52.90 13.78 -14.65
C ILE A 457 -52.55 13.11 -13.32
N ARG A 458 -51.96 13.86 -12.37
CA ARG A 458 -51.63 13.35 -11.03
C ARG A 458 -52.86 12.83 -10.28
N GLN A 459 -53.99 13.54 -10.37
CA GLN A 459 -55.25 13.10 -9.74
C GLN A 459 -55.78 11.80 -10.36
N ILE A 460 -55.70 11.67 -11.69
CA ILE A 460 -56.12 10.45 -12.41
C ILE A 460 -55.22 9.28 -12.02
N GLU A 461 -53.90 9.46 -12.10
CA GLU A 461 -52.89 8.47 -11.68
C GLU A 461 -53.16 7.99 -10.24
N LYS A 462 -53.28 8.93 -9.29
CA LYS A 462 -53.50 8.63 -7.88
C LYS A 462 -54.80 7.87 -7.63
N LYS A 463 -55.87 8.18 -8.38
CA LYS A 463 -57.15 7.48 -8.26
C LYS A 463 -57.02 6.03 -8.71
N ILE A 464 -56.40 5.79 -9.87
CA ILE A 464 -56.28 4.45 -10.46
C ILE A 464 -55.32 3.61 -9.62
N ALA A 465 -54.17 4.16 -9.24
CA ALA A 465 -53.20 3.49 -8.39
C ALA A 465 -53.85 2.95 -7.11
N ARG A 466 -54.67 3.77 -6.42
CA ARG A 466 -55.41 3.35 -5.22
C ARG A 466 -56.37 2.18 -5.45
N ILE A 467 -57.09 2.17 -6.58
CA ILE A 467 -58.04 1.09 -6.90
C ILE A 467 -57.27 -0.22 -7.11
N ILE A 468 -56.17 -0.15 -7.85
CA ILE A 468 -55.34 -1.33 -8.14
C ILE A 468 -54.65 -1.81 -6.85
N THR A 469 -54.10 -0.92 -6.03
CA THR A 469 -53.53 -1.26 -4.71
C THR A 469 -54.55 -1.95 -3.83
N HIS A 470 -55.79 -1.46 -3.76
CA HIS A 470 -56.83 -2.13 -2.96
C HIS A 470 -57.15 -3.53 -3.48
N SER A 471 -57.12 -3.73 -4.81
CA SER A 471 -57.25 -5.06 -5.41
C SER A 471 -56.06 -5.96 -5.07
N TYR A 472 -54.85 -5.41 -5.04
CA TYR A 472 -53.64 -6.14 -4.62
C TYR A 472 -53.76 -6.58 -3.15
N ASP A 473 -54.14 -5.67 -2.25
CA ASP A 473 -54.29 -5.96 -0.82
C ASP A 473 -55.37 -7.00 -0.54
N ALA A 474 -56.45 -7.02 -1.33
CA ALA A 474 -57.47 -8.04 -1.26
C ALA A 474 -56.95 -9.42 -1.71
N GLN A 475 -56.19 -9.46 -2.81
CA GLN A 475 -55.57 -10.67 -3.35
C GLN A 475 -54.49 -11.24 -2.42
N LYS A 476 -53.73 -10.36 -1.76
CA LYS A 476 -52.65 -10.69 -0.82
C LYS A 476 -53.07 -11.62 0.32
N LYS A 477 -54.34 -11.59 0.73
CA LYS A 477 -54.91 -12.46 1.78
C LYS A 477 -55.05 -13.93 1.38
N ASP A 478 -54.97 -14.21 0.08
CA ASP A 478 -55.01 -15.56 -0.47
C ASP A 478 -53.64 -15.94 -1.04
N HIS A 479 -53.12 -15.11 -1.95
CA HIS A 479 -51.76 -15.24 -2.50
C HIS A 479 -51.16 -13.85 -2.68
N ASP A 480 -50.09 -13.55 -1.94
CA ASP A 480 -49.29 -12.37 -2.23
C ASP A 480 -48.39 -12.65 -3.43
N ILE A 481 -48.57 -11.87 -4.50
CA ILE A 481 -47.90 -12.10 -5.79
C ILE A 481 -46.38 -12.01 -5.63
N LEU A 482 -45.86 -11.06 -4.85
CA LEU A 482 -44.42 -10.90 -4.66
C LEU A 482 -43.82 -12.04 -3.85
N THR A 483 -44.45 -12.47 -2.74
CA THR A 483 -43.95 -13.63 -1.97
C THR A 483 -44.07 -14.95 -2.75
N THR A 484 -45.05 -15.04 -3.65
CA THR A 484 -45.21 -16.20 -4.53
C THR A 484 -44.11 -16.24 -5.60
N ILE A 485 -43.74 -15.10 -6.17
CA ILE A 485 -42.59 -14.99 -7.10
C ILE A 485 -41.27 -15.32 -6.38
N TYR A 486 -41.09 -14.79 -5.16
CA TYR A 486 -39.97 -15.15 -4.27
C TYR A 486 -39.86 -16.67 -4.10
N ALA A 487 -40.98 -17.35 -3.82
CA ALA A 487 -41.00 -18.79 -3.64
C ALA A 487 -40.72 -19.57 -4.95
N LEU A 488 -41.31 -19.14 -6.07
CA LEU A 488 -41.03 -19.73 -7.40
C LEU A 488 -39.56 -19.63 -7.82
N ARG A 489 -38.84 -18.64 -7.30
CA ARG A 489 -37.40 -18.44 -7.51
C ARG A 489 -36.52 -19.09 -6.46
N GLY A 490 -37.08 -19.95 -5.60
CA GLY A 490 -36.32 -20.68 -4.60
C GLY A 490 -35.88 -19.82 -3.41
N GLY A 491 -36.59 -18.73 -3.12
CA GLY A 491 -36.30 -17.86 -1.98
C GLY A 491 -35.35 -16.71 -2.27
N ASP A 492 -35.31 -16.26 -3.52
CA ASP A 492 -34.49 -15.13 -3.96
C ASP A 492 -34.92 -13.83 -3.28
N THR A 493 -34.12 -13.35 -2.32
CA THR A 493 -34.45 -12.20 -1.49
C THR A 493 -34.40 -10.86 -2.23
N VAL A 494 -33.96 -10.84 -3.49
CA VAL A 494 -33.94 -9.65 -4.35
C VAL A 494 -34.65 -9.94 -5.66
N LEU A 495 -35.73 -9.21 -5.94
CA LEU A 495 -36.45 -9.32 -7.20
C LEU A 495 -36.25 -8.08 -8.07
N ARG A 496 -35.68 -8.27 -9.25
CA ARG A 496 -35.59 -7.26 -10.31
C ARG A 496 -36.80 -7.28 -11.24
N TYR A 497 -36.93 -6.22 -12.02
CA TYR A 497 -38.02 -6.05 -12.98
C TYR A 497 -38.10 -7.21 -13.99
N ASP A 498 -36.96 -7.57 -14.60
CA ASP A 498 -36.86 -8.63 -15.60
C ASP A 498 -37.25 -10.00 -15.02
N GLU A 499 -36.97 -10.22 -13.74
CA GLU A 499 -37.28 -11.46 -13.03
C GLU A 499 -38.76 -11.57 -12.69
N ILE A 500 -39.41 -10.44 -12.35
CA ILE A 500 -40.86 -10.37 -12.21
C ILE A 500 -41.52 -10.55 -13.58
N ALA A 501 -41.03 -9.86 -14.61
CA ALA A 501 -41.53 -9.94 -15.98
C ALA A 501 -41.44 -11.36 -16.57
N ALA A 502 -40.40 -12.12 -16.22
CA ALA A 502 -40.27 -13.51 -16.62
C ALA A 502 -41.36 -14.42 -16.04
N GLN A 503 -41.95 -14.07 -14.88
CA GLN A 503 -42.96 -14.89 -14.19
C GLN A 503 -44.40 -14.50 -14.55
N VAL A 504 -44.71 -13.20 -14.58
CA VAL A 504 -46.09 -12.71 -14.80
C VAL A 504 -46.33 -12.10 -16.18
N GLY A 505 -45.27 -11.92 -16.98
CA GLY A 505 -45.32 -11.19 -18.24
C GLY A 505 -45.11 -9.68 -18.07
N ASP A 506 -44.63 -9.03 -19.13
CA ASP A 506 -44.18 -7.63 -19.08
C ASP A 506 -45.29 -6.65 -18.66
N ALA A 507 -46.52 -6.81 -19.16
CA ALA A 507 -47.62 -5.91 -18.86
C ALA A 507 -48.00 -5.89 -17.36
N ASP A 508 -48.06 -7.07 -16.72
CA ASP A 508 -48.36 -7.18 -15.30
C ASP A 508 -47.16 -6.81 -14.42
N ALA A 509 -45.95 -7.15 -14.87
CA ALA A 509 -44.73 -6.73 -14.20
C ALA A 509 -44.58 -5.21 -14.17
N GLN A 510 -44.88 -4.48 -15.26
CA GLN A 510 -44.89 -3.01 -15.26
C GLN A 510 -45.84 -2.45 -14.19
N MET A 511 -47.02 -3.05 -14.06
CA MET A 511 -48.01 -2.63 -13.07
C MET A 511 -47.54 -2.89 -11.64
N ILE A 512 -47.09 -4.11 -11.33
CA ILE A 512 -46.57 -4.47 -10.00
C ILE A 512 -45.33 -3.62 -9.65
N TRP A 513 -44.40 -3.49 -10.60
CA TRP A 513 -43.18 -2.70 -10.43
C TRP A 513 -43.47 -1.23 -10.20
N TYR A 514 -44.44 -0.67 -10.92
CA TYR A 514 -44.88 0.70 -10.73
C TYR A 514 -45.45 0.93 -9.33
N LEU A 515 -46.29 0.01 -8.85
CA LEU A 515 -46.86 0.09 -7.50
C LEU A 515 -45.76 -0.03 -6.42
N ALA A 516 -44.81 -0.96 -6.59
CA ALA A 516 -43.68 -1.14 -5.68
C ALA A 516 -42.81 0.12 -5.64
N LYS A 517 -42.41 0.64 -6.80
CA LYS A 517 -41.61 1.87 -6.91
C LYS A 517 -42.30 3.13 -6.36
N LYS A 518 -43.62 3.11 -6.23
CA LYS A 518 -44.41 4.19 -5.61
C LYS A 518 -44.67 3.96 -4.11
N ASP A 519 -44.06 2.94 -3.53
CA ASP A 519 -44.24 2.52 -2.15
C ASP A 519 -45.71 2.21 -1.80
N LEU A 520 -46.48 1.73 -2.78
CA LEU A 520 -47.91 1.46 -2.63
C LEU A 520 -48.23 0.03 -2.20
N ILE A 521 -47.29 -0.92 -2.31
CA ILE A 521 -47.52 -2.35 -2.01
C ILE A 521 -46.49 -2.96 -1.05
N ASN A 522 -45.81 -2.14 -0.24
CA ASN A 522 -44.80 -2.60 0.73
C ASN A 522 -45.45 -3.27 1.96
N CYS A 523 -44.71 -4.16 2.64
CA CYS A 523 -45.13 -4.76 3.91
C CYS A 523 -43.94 -5.14 4.81
N GLU A 524 -44.19 -5.78 5.95
CA GLU A 524 -43.12 -6.23 6.86
C GLU A 524 -42.13 -7.22 6.21
N MET A 525 -42.58 -8.00 5.21
CA MET A 525 -41.78 -9.05 4.58
C MET A 525 -40.90 -8.54 3.43
N TYR A 526 -41.31 -7.47 2.76
CA TYR A 526 -40.59 -6.92 1.61
C TYR A 526 -40.90 -5.44 1.40
N HIS A 527 -39.94 -4.73 0.80
CA HIS A 527 -40.08 -3.34 0.41
C HIS A 527 -39.35 -3.05 -0.90
N PHE A 528 -39.71 -1.95 -1.58
CA PHE A 528 -38.95 -1.48 -2.74
C PHE A 528 -37.75 -0.64 -2.30
N SER A 529 -36.54 -1.07 -2.66
CA SER A 529 -35.32 -0.31 -2.39
C SER A 529 -35.00 0.61 -3.57
N HIS A 530 -35.16 1.91 -3.37
CA HIS A 530 -34.85 2.92 -4.40
C HIS A 530 -33.36 2.97 -4.77
N GLN A 531 -32.48 2.55 -3.85
CA GLN A 531 -31.03 2.54 -4.06
C GLN A 531 -30.59 1.39 -4.98
N SER A 532 -31.10 0.18 -4.75
CA SER A 532 -30.81 -0.98 -5.61
C SER A 532 -31.78 -1.11 -6.78
N ASN A 533 -32.87 -0.33 -6.82
CA ASN A 533 -33.95 -0.41 -7.80
C ASN A 533 -34.47 -1.85 -7.94
N ALA A 534 -34.78 -2.47 -6.80
CA ALA A 534 -35.26 -3.84 -6.68
C ALA A 534 -36.25 -3.98 -5.50
N VAL A 535 -37.07 -5.03 -5.52
CA VAL A 535 -37.87 -5.43 -4.36
C VAL A 535 -36.99 -6.33 -3.48
N VAL A 536 -36.85 -5.98 -2.21
CA VAL A 536 -36.00 -6.70 -1.25
C VAL A 536 -36.86 -7.34 -0.17
N PHE A 537 -36.64 -8.63 0.09
CA PHE A 537 -37.27 -9.40 1.17
C PHE A 537 -36.36 -9.39 2.39
N GLY A 538 -36.88 -8.97 3.54
CA GLY A 538 -36.09 -8.72 4.76
C GLY A 538 -36.41 -7.38 5.42
N ASP A 539 -35.93 -7.18 6.65
CA ASP A 539 -36.20 -5.97 7.43
C ASP A 539 -35.46 -4.75 6.84
N ALA A 540 -36.08 -3.57 6.86
CA ALA A 540 -35.48 -2.33 6.32
C ALA A 540 -34.15 -1.95 7.02
N SER A 541 -33.92 -2.50 8.21
CA SER A 541 -32.67 -2.46 8.98
C SER A 541 -31.44 -3.00 8.21
N GLU A 542 -31.61 -3.96 7.30
CA GLU A 542 -30.51 -4.61 6.57
C GLU A 542 -29.76 -3.65 5.62
N HIS A 543 -30.44 -2.61 5.11
CA HIS A 543 -29.81 -1.59 4.26
C HIS A 543 -28.93 -0.60 5.06
N VAL A 544 -29.28 -0.31 6.31
CA VAL A 544 -28.45 0.50 7.23
C VAL A 544 -27.23 -0.31 7.71
N ALA A 545 -27.41 -1.63 7.89
CA ALA A 545 -26.31 -2.54 8.18
C ALA A 545 -25.32 -2.65 7.00
N LEU A 546 -25.78 -2.83 5.76
CA LEU A 546 -24.94 -2.95 4.55
C LEU A 546 -23.93 -1.82 4.34
N SER A 547 -24.35 -0.56 4.54
CA SER A 547 -23.44 0.59 4.41
C SER A 547 -22.36 0.61 5.50
N SER A 548 -22.72 0.15 6.70
CA SER A 548 -21.80 0.01 7.84
C SER A 548 -20.84 -1.17 7.65
N LEU A 549 -21.30 -2.28 7.08
CA LEU A 549 -20.49 -3.45 6.71
C LEU A 549 -19.42 -3.10 5.66
N LEU A 550 -19.79 -2.32 4.66
CA LEU A 550 -18.82 -1.82 3.69
C LEU A 550 -17.84 -0.82 4.30
N ALA A 551 -18.17 -0.17 5.41
CA ALA A 551 -17.25 0.66 6.17
C ALA A 551 -16.06 -0.15 6.72
N GLU A 552 -16.25 -1.44 7.03
CA GLU A 552 -15.22 -2.36 7.54
C GLU A 552 -14.19 -2.75 6.47
N LEU A 553 -14.56 -2.72 5.19
CA LEU A 553 -13.66 -3.13 4.11
C LEU A 553 -12.53 -2.13 3.85
N PRO A 554 -11.30 -2.57 3.48
CA PRO A 554 -10.20 -1.67 3.16
C PRO A 554 -10.53 -0.70 2.02
N ALA A 555 -9.99 0.51 2.07
CA ALA A 555 -10.21 1.50 1.02
C ALA A 555 -9.69 1.06 -0.37
N PHE A 556 -8.72 0.13 -0.40
CA PHE A 556 -8.11 -0.45 -1.58
C PHE A 556 -8.01 -1.96 -1.39
N ILE A 557 -8.52 -2.73 -2.35
CA ILE A 557 -8.60 -4.20 -2.28
C ILE A 557 -8.09 -4.77 -3.61
N GLU A 558 -7.19 -5.73 -3.57
CA GLU A 558 -6.75 -6.42 -4.79
C GLU A 558 -7.88 -7.25 -5.40
N LYS A 559 -7.92 -7.34 -6.74
CA LYS A 559 -8.96 -8.09 -7.46
C LYS A 559 -9.06 -9.54 -7.03
N SER A 560 -7.93 -10.16 -6.70
CA SER A 560 -7.80 -11.54 -6.21
C SER A 560 -8.38 -11.73 -4.81
N GLU A 561 -8.35 -10.69 -3.97
CA GLU A 561 -8.79 -10.75 -2.57
C GLU A 561 -10.27 -10.44 -2.40
N MET A 562 -10.86 -9.64 -3.30
CA MET A 562 -12.28 -9.25 -3.22
C MET A 562 -13.26 -10.43 -3.09
N PRO A 563 -13.11 -11.57 -3.79
CA PRO A 563 -13.97 -12.73 -3.58
C PRO A 563 -13.95 -13.28 -2.15
N HIS A 564 -12.79 -13.24 -1.48
CA HIS A 564 -12.65 -13.70 -0.10
C HIS A 564 -13.36 -12.75 0.87
N TYR A 565 -13.23 -11.44 0.67
CA TYR A 565 -13.99 -10.44 1.44
C TYR A 565 -15.50 -10.58 1.26
N ILE A 566 -15.95 -10.92 0.06
CA ILE A 566 -17.38 -11.17 -0.20
C ILE A 566 -17.85 -12.41 0.55
N ALA A 567 -17.10 -13.51 0.46
CA ALA A 567 -17.44 -14.75 1.16
C ALA A 567 -17.50 -14.57 2.68
N ASP A 568 -16.51 -13.90 3.26
CA ASP A 568 -16.43 -13.62 4.71
C ASP A 568 -17.61 -12.75 5.19
N LEU A 569 -17.96 -11.70 4.43
CA LEU A 569 -19.10 -10.85 4.78
C LEU A 569 -20.45 -11.57 4.66
N VAL A 570 -20.61 -12.44 3.67
CA VAL A 570 -21.82 -13.27 3.49
C VAL A 570 -21.96 -14.26 4.64
N GLU A 571 -20.89 -14.96 5.01
CA GLU A 571 -20.88 -15.93 6.11
C GLU A 571 -21.13 -15.27 7.47
N LYS A 572 -20.45 -14.14 7.75
CA LYS A 572 -20.49 -13.48 9.05
C LYS A 572 -21.80 -12.74 9.34
N HIS A 573 -22.46 -12.20 8.30
CA HIS A 573 -23.63 -11.33 8.48
C HIS A 573 -24.91 -11.84 7.81
N GLY A 574 -24.86 -12.98 7.11
CA GLY A 574 -26.04 -13.60 6.48
C GLY A 574 -26.68 -12.75 5.38
N VAL A 575 -25.94 -11.80 4.80
CA VAL A 575 -26.45 -10.89 3.77
C VAL A 575 -26.42 -11.56 2.41
N ALA A 576 -27.47 -11.37 1.61
CA ALA A 576 -27.52 -11.88 0.24
C ALA A 576 -26.33 -11.37 -0.59
N GLU A 577 -25.57 -12.30 -1.17
CA GLU A 577 -24.37 -12.00 -1.96
C GLU A 577 -24.66 -11.01 -3.10
N GLU A 578 -25.86 -11.10 -3.70
CA GLU A 578 -26.27 -10.20 -4.79
C GLU A 578 -26.43 -8.75 -4.33
N LEU A 579 -27.02 -8.50 -3.15
CA LEU A 579 -27.09 -7.15 -2.57
C LEU A 579 -25.71 -6.58 -2.27
N LEU A 580 -24.82 -7.40 -1.70
CA LEU A 580 -23.45 -7.00 -1.39
C LEU A 580 -22.68 -6.64 -2.66
N ARG A 581 -22.78 -7.48 -3.70
CA ARG A 581 -22.15 -7.23 -5.02
C ARG A 581 -22.69 -5.99 -5.70
N MET A 582 -24.01 -5.74 -5.64
CA MET A 582 -24.61 -4.53 -6.19
C MET A 582 -24.10 -3.27 -5.48
N GLN A 583 -24.08 -3.30 -4.15
CA GLN A 583 -23.61 -2.15 -3.38
C GLN A 583 -22.11 -1.91 -3.59
N LEU A 584 -21.28 -2.97 -3.62
CA LEU A 584 -19.85 -2.87 -3.95
C LEU A 584 -19.60 -2.20 -5.30
N ARG A 585 -20.42 -2.48 -6.33
CA ARG A 585 -20.30 -1.82 -7.65
C ARG A 585 -20.62 -0.32 -7.59
N SER A 586 -21.49 0.09 -6.67
CA SER A 586 -21.81 1.52 -6.48
C SER A 586 -20.77 2.26 -5.64
N THR A 587 -20.13 1.58 -4.68
CA THR A 587 -19.18 2.17 -3.72
C THR A 587 -17.73 2.12 -4.20
N TYR A 588 -17.31 1.04 -4.86
CA TYR A 588 -15.92 0.82 -5.30
C TYR A 588 -15.80 1.00 -6.81
N LYS A 589 -14.76 1.74 -7.23
CA LYS A 589 -14.31 1.79 -8.61
C LYS A 589 -13.28 0.69 -8.85
N ARG A 590 -13.20 0.21 -10.08
CA ARG A 590 -12.26 -0.83 -10.49
C ARG A 590 -11.28 -0.27 -11.51
N ASP A 591 -10.00 -0.23 -11.14
CA ASP A 591 -8.91 0.31 -11.95
C ASP A 591 -7.68 -0.61 -11.79
N GLY A 592 -7.06 -1.04 -12.90
CA GLY A 592 -5.89 -1.91 -12.84
C GLY A 592 -6.17 -3.19 -12.06
N MET A 593 -5.34 -3.53 -11.09
CA MET A 593 -5.53 -4.71 -10.23
C MET A 593 -6.36 -4.46 -8.97
N PHE A 594 -6.97 -3.28 -8.81
CA PHE A 594 -7.63 -2.88 -7.56
C PHE A 594 -9.12 -2.54 -7.70
N TYR A 595 -9.84 -2.80 -6.62
CA TYR A 595 -11.07 -2.11 -6.25
C TYR A 595 -10.73 -1.01 -5.24
N HIS A 596 -11.26 0.20 -5.41
CA HIS A 596 -11.02 1.30 -4.46
C HIS A 596 -12.23 2.20 -4.23
N ARG A 597 -12.40 2.64 -2.97
CA ARG A 597 -13.43 3.61 -2.54
C ARG A 597 -12.80 4.97 -2.20
N GLY A 598 -12.27 5.65 -3.22
CA GLY A 598 -11.57 6.92 -3.06
C GLY A 598 -10.76 7.32 -4.29
N ARG A 599 -9.93 8.37 -4.20
CA ARG A 599 -8.96 8.69 -5.26
C ARG A 599 -7.71 7.83 -5.10
N LEU A 600 -7.31 7.11 -6.17
CA LEU A 600 -5.98 6.51 -6.30
C LEU A 600 -4.95 7.63 -6.33
N THR A 601 -4.33 7.91 -5.18
CA THR A 601 -3.31 8.96 -5.10
C THR A 601 -1.98 8.45 -5.63
N VAL A 602 -1.19 9.38 -6.19
CA VAL A 602 0.19 9.08 -6.61
C VAL A 602 1.02 8.55 -5.44
N VAL A 603 0.80 9.04 -4.23
CA VAL A 603 1.50 8.58 -3.02
C VAL A 603 1.24 7.09 -2.75
N PHE A 604 -0.03 6.68 -2.77
CA PHE A 604 -0.40 5.26 -2.57
C PHE A 604 0.19 4.37 -3.66
N MET A 605 0.10 4.79 -4.93
CA MET A 605 0.67 4.02 -6.04
C MET A 605 2.19 3.85 -5.86
N CYS A 606 2.89 4.94 -5.52
CA CYS A 606 4.33 4.87 -5.29
C CYS A 606 4.70 3.98 -4.10
N ASP A 607 3.95 4.08 -3.00
CA ASP A 607 4.13 3.27 -1.79
C ASP A 607 3.98 1.77 -2.07
N TYR A 608 2.89 1.39 -2.74
CA TYR A 608 2.62 0.01 -3.09
C TYR A 608 3.72 -0.58 -4.00
N ILE A 609 4.14 0.15 -5.04
CA ILE A 609 5.20 -0.32 -5.95
C ILE A 609 6.54 -0.42 -5.23
N LEU A 610 6.90 0.56 -4.41
CA LEU A 610 8.13 0.54 -3.62
C LEU A 610 8.15 -0.67 -2.67
N ARG A 611 7.02 -0.96 -2.03
CA ARG A 611 6.84 -2.11 -1.13
C ARG A 611 6.90 -3.46 -1.83
N THR A 612 6.30 -3.60 -3.01
CA THR A 612 6.09 -4.93 -3.62
C THR A 612 7.09 -5.27 -4.71
N ARG A 613 7.68 -4.29 -5.39
CA ARG A 613 8.53 -4.50 -6.58
C ARG A 613 9.97 -4.03 -6.43
N PHE A 614 10.30 -3.26 -5.37
CA PHE A 614 11.64 -2.76 -5.09
C PHE A 614 12.18 -3.19 -3.71
N PRO A 615 12.28 -4.50 -3.42
CA PRO A 615 12.80 -4.99 -2.14
C PRO A 615 14.28 -4.67 -1.92
N ASN A 616 15.03 -4.37 -2.99
CA ASN A 616 16.43 -3.93 -2.90
C ASN A 616 16.57 -2.40 -2.94
N GLY A 617 15.45 -1.67 -2.92
CA GLY A 617 15.37 -0.22 -3.02
C GLY A 617 15.37 0.33 -4.45
N TYR A 618 14.85 1.54 -4.59
CA TYR A 618 14.81 2.37 -5.80
C TYR A 618 15.87 3.48 -5.73
N LYS A 619 16.66 3.64 -6.79
CA LYS A 619 17.67 4.70 -6.93
C LYS A 619 17.07 5.93 -7.62
N ILE A 620 17.12 7.09 -6.95
CA ILE A 620 16.71 8.37 -7.54
C ILE A 620 17.70 8.83 -8.61
N ALA A 621 17.22 9.61 -9.58
CA ALA A 621 18.00 10.07 -10.73
C ALA A 621 18.64 8.95 -11.57
N ASP A 622 18.19 7.69 -11.41
CA ASP A 622 18.60 6.55 -12.23
C ASP A 622 17.54 6.26 -13.30
N GLU A 623 17.95 6.31 -14.57
CA GLU A 623 17.02 6.15 -15.69
C GLU A 623 16.47 4.71 -15.78
N SER A 624 17.25 3.72 -15.35
CA SER A 624 16.87 2.30 -15.43
C SER A 624 15.81 1.95 -14.38
N ASP A 625 16.02 2.39 -13.14
CA ASP A 625 15.06 2.24 -12.05
C ASP A 625 13.79 3.05 -12.34
N HIS A 626 13.91 4.25 -12.91
CA HIS A 626 12.74 5.03 -13.34
C HIS A 626 11.90 4.27 -14.37
N LYS A 627 12.51 3.76 -15.44
CA LYS A 627 11.81 2.98 -16.49
C LYS A 627 11.13 1.75 -15.89
N ARG A 628 11.83 1.02 -15.02
CA ARG A 628 11.30 -0.16 -14.33
C ARG A 628 10.14 0.19 -13.40
N PHE A 629 10.23 1.30 -12.68
CA PHE A 629 9.15 1.77 -11.82
C PHE A 629 7.91 2.12 -12.65
N MET A 630 8.08 2.85 -13.75
CA MET A 630 6.99 3.20 -14.65
C MET A 630 6.36 1.97 -15.30
N SER A 631 7.13 0.93 -15.65
CA SER A 631 6.57 -0.33 -16.15
C SER A 631 5.70 -1.04 -15.11
N TYR A 632 6.14 -1.09 -13.84
CA TYR A 632 5.33 -1.71 -12.79
C TYR A 632 4.10 -0.87 -12.43
N LEU A 633 4.23 0.45 -12.46
CA LEU A 633 3.10 1.34 -12.25
C LEU A 633 2.03 1.14 -13.34
N ALA A 634 2.45 1.01 -14.61
CA ALA A 634 1.56 0.70 -15.72
C ALA A 634 0.96 -0.72 -15.64
N GLU A 635 1.74 -1.72 -15.19
CA GLU A 635 1.28 -3.09 -15.00
C GLU A 635 0.19 -3.18 -13.92
N VAL A 636 0.38 -2.50 -12.79
CA VAL A 636 -0.45 -2.65 -11.59
C VAL A 636 -1.67 -1.71 -11.62
N PHE A 637 -1.50 -0.47 -12.09
CA PHE A 637 -2.51 0.60 -12.02
C PHE A 637 -2.98 1.08 -13.40
N GLU A 638 -2.63 0.37 -14.49
CA GLU A 638 -2.83 0.79 -15.88
C GLU A 638 -2.13 2.14 -16.18
N ASN A 639 -2.48 2.83 -17.27
CA ASN A 639 -1.90 4.14 -17.64
C ASN A 639 -2.32 5.31 -16.72
N LYS A 640 -2.66 5.04 -15.46
CA LYS A 640 -2.94 6.06 -14.44
C LYS A 640 -1.66 6.43 -13.70
N GLY A 641 -1.52 7.71 -13.31
CA GLY A 641 -0.34 8.15 -12.56
C GLY A 641 0.85 8.58 -13.41
N LYS A 642 0.61 9.31 -14.51
CA LYS A 642 1.69 10.00 -15.25
C LYS A 642 2.45 10.93 -14.30
N ILE A 643 3.71 10.61 -14.08
CA ILE A 643 4.60 11.35 -13.19
C ILE A 643 5.95 11.54 -13.89
N THR A 644 6.55 12.71 -13.71
CA THR A 644 7.90 12.96 -14.20
C THR A 644 8.94 12.29 -13.29
N ALA A 645 10.11 11.94 -13.81
CA ALA A 645 11.19 11.35 -13.01
C ALA A 645 11.48 12.15 -11.73
N ARG A 646 11.59 13.48 -11.84
CA ARG A 646 11.81 14.37 -10.69
C ARG A 646 10.69 14.31 -9.64
N ALA A 647 9.43 14.24 -10.08
CA ALA A 647 8.31 14.15 -9.16
C ALA A 647 8.21 12.77 -8.50
N LEU A 648 8.57 11.71 -9.22
CA LEU A 648 8.68 10.35 -8.65
C LEU A 648 9.77 10.30 -7.59
N ASP A 649 10.98 10.78 -7.90
CA ASP A 649 12.10 10.81 -6.97
C ASP A 649 11.77 11.57 -5.68
N ALA A 650 11.10 12.72 -5.80
CA ALA A 650 10.62 13.48 -4.65
C ALA A 650 9.60 12.70 -3.81
N LYS A 651 8.70 11.95 -4.44
CA LYS A 651 7.74 11.10 -3.74
C LYS A 651 8.40 9.93 -3.06
N ILE A 652 9.29 9.20 -3.75
CA ILE A 652 10.05 8.10 -3.15
C ILE A 652 10.89 8.59 -1.96
N GLY A 653 11.54 9.75 -2.05
CA GLY A 653 12.27 10.32 -0.92
C GLY A 653 11.39 10.73 0.28
N GLN A 654 10.09 10.98 0.04
CA GLN A 654 9.12 11.27 1.09
C GLN A 654 8.68 9.99 1.82
N ILE A 655 8.32 8.94 1.08
CA ILE A 655 7.73 7.71 1.63
C ILE A 655 8.75 6.62 2.00
N GLY A 656 9.90 6.62 1.34
CA GLY A 656 10.94 5.60 1.51
C GLY A 656 11.97 5.97 2.57
N VAL A 657 12.68 4.95 3.02
CA VAL A 657 13.82 5.04 3.93
C VAL A 657 15.10 5.01 3.11
N LEU A 658 15.98 6.00 3.31
CA LEU A 658 17.27 6.06 2.63
C LEU A 658 18.17 4.95 3.17
N ILE A 659 18.71 4.11 2.28
CA ILE A 659 19.58 2.97 2.66
C ILE A 659 20.98 3.07 2.06
N ASP A 660 21.15 3.88 1.02
CA ASP A 660 22.43 4.15 0.35
C ASP A 660 22.32 5.50 -0.37
N ARG A 661 23.39 6.01 -0.96
CA ARG A 661 23.44 7.31 -1.64
C ARG A 661 22.30 7.44 -2.66
N GLY A 662 21.24 8.16 -2.33
CA GLY A 662 20.06 8.32 -3.20
C GLY A 662 19.26 7.03 -3.46
N LYS A 663 19.41 5.99 -2.64
CA LYS A 663 18.67 4.73 -2.79
C LYS A 663 17.71 4.55 -1.63
N TYR A 664 16.43 4.32 -1.93
CA TYR A 664 15.35 4.30 -0.95
C TYR A 664 14.61 2.97 -0.98
N ILE A 665 14.25 2.45 0.19
CA ILE A 665 13.45 1.23 0.34
C ILE A 665 12.16 1.52 1.10
N HIS A 666 11.15 0.65 0.97
CA HIS A 666 9.93 0.79 1.76
C HIS A 666 10.20 0.55 3.26
N PRO A 667 9.59 1.33 4.18
CA PRO A 667 9.77 1.19 5.64
C PRO A 667 9.64 -0.23 6.20
N SER A 668 8.75 -1.06 5.64
CA SER A 668 8.54 -2.44 6.11
C SER A 668 9.74 -3.37 5.93
N TYR A 669 10.77 -2.97 5.18
CA TYR A 669 11.99 -3.75 5.01
C TYR A 669 13.09 -3.36 6.02
N ILE A 670 12.86 -2.31 6.81
CA ILE A 670 13.79 -1.86 7.84
C ILE A 670 13.37 -2.43 9.18
N ASP A 671 14.26 -3.23 9.76
CA ASP A 671 14.14 -3.81 11.09
C ASP A 671 15.42 -3.46 11.87
N VAL A 672 15.32 -2.40 12.67
CA VAL A 672 16.40 -1.88 13.50
C VAL A 672 15.85 -1.66 14.90
N ASP A 673 16.54 -2.19 15.91
CA ASP A 673 16.18 -1.96 17.31
C ASP A 673 16.22 -0.46 17.62
N LYS A 674 15.08 0.05 18.10
CA LYS A 674 14.92 1.46 18.47
C LYS A 674 15.96 1.90 19.50
N LYS A 675 16.42 0.99 20.37
CA LYS A 675 17.44 1.29 21.37
C LYS A 675 18.74 1.86 20.77
N ILE A 676 19.14 1.40 19.58
CA ILE A 676 20.34 1.92 18.89
C ILE A 676 20.15 3.39 18.52
N ILE A 677 18.96 3.74 18.03
CA ILE A 677 18.63 5.11 17.68
C ILE A 677 18.48 5.99 18.92
N ASP A 678 17.90 5.46 20.00
CA ASP A 678 17.79 6.17 21.27
C ASP A 678 19.18 6.48 21.86
N ASP A 679 20.14 5.54 21.79
CA ASP A 679 21.54 5.75 22.19
C ASP A 679 22.21 6.88 21.37
N ILE A 680 21.95 6.93 20.06
CA ILE A 680 22.49 7.98 19.16
C ILE A 680 21.85 9.33 19.48
N ASN A 681 20.53 9.38 19.67
CA ASN A 681 19.85 10.61 20.04
C ASN A 681 20.35 11.14 21.39
N ALA A 682 20.62 10.27 22.37
CA ALA A 682 21.22 10.64 23.65
C ALA A 682 22.65 11.18 23.48
N TYR A 683 23.44 10.60 22.57
CA TYR A 683 24.76 11.15 22.25
C TYR A 683 24.70 12.54 21.61
N ILE A 684 23.77 12.77 20.67
CA ILE A 684 23.57 14.08 20.04
C ILE A 684 23.17 15.13 21.08
N GLU A 685 22.23 14.81 21.98
CA GLU A 685 21.76 15.70 23.04
C GLU A 685 22.92 16.14 23.95
N ASN A 686 23.76 15.19 24.36
CA ASN A 686 24.86 15.43 25.30
C ASN A 686 26.14 15.97 24.66
N SER A 687 26.23 16.00 23.32
CA SER A 687 27.40 16.52 22.62
C SER A 687 27.53 18.04 22.83
N PRO A 688 28.74 18.57 23.08
CA PRO A 688 28.95 20.02 23.17
C PRO A 688 28.72 20.72 21.82
N ARG A 689 28.86 20.01 20.70
CA ARG A 689 28.70 20.54 19.35
C ARG A 689 27.23 20.67 18.97
N VAL A 690 26.87 21.74 18.25
CA VAL A 690 25.48 21.98 17.80
C VAL A 690 25.16 21.16 16.55
N VAL A 691 26.17 20.97 15.70
CA VAL A 691 26.06 20.29 14.40
C VAL A 691 26.96 19.06 14.34
N LEU A 692 26.39 17.90 14.01
CA LEU A 692 27.09 16.61 13.89
C LEU A 692 26.83 16.00 12.52
N THR A 693 27.87 15.47 11.87
CA THR A 693 27.69 14.85 10.54
C THR A 693 27.20 13.41 10.64
N TYR A 694 26.52 12.90 9.61
CA TYR A 694 26.15 11.48 9.60
C TYR A 694 27.37 10.55 9.52
N THR A 695 28.50 11.02 9.00
CA THR A 695 29.75 10.26 8.99
C THR A 695 30.28 10.12 10.42
N GLU A 696 30.36 11.23 11.15
CA GLU A 696 30.79 11.28 12.56
C GLU A 696 29.96 10.33 13.43
N LEU A 697 28.63 10.40 13.31
CA LEU A 697 27.72 9.52 14.05
C LEU A 697 27.87 8.06 13.62
N PHE A 698 28.08 7.80 12.33
CA PHE A 698 28.26 6.44 11.84
C PHE A 698 29.56 5.80 12.38
N ASP A 699 30.66 6.53 12.34
CA ASP A 699 31.97 6.04 12.78
C ASP A 699 31.97 5.81 14.30
N THR A 700 31.38 6.74 15.06
CA THR A 700 31.27 6.67 16.53
C THR A 700 30.51 5.43 17.01
N PHE A 701 29.47 5.02 16.27
CA PHE A 701 28.60 3.90 16.63
C PHE A 701 28.85 2.64 15.79
N SER A 702 29.95 2.61 15.02
CA SER A 702 30.29 1.53 14.08
C SER A 702 30.19 0.12 14.70
N ASP A 703 30.71 -0.06 15.90
CA ASP A 703 30.63 -1.32 16.64
C ASP A 703 29.19 -1.75 16.94
N ARG A 704 28.30 -0.80 17.28
CA ARG A 704 26.89 -1.07 17.58
C ARG A 704 26.07 -1.40 16.34
N PHE A 705 26.53 -1.00 15.17
CA PHE A 705 25.87 -1.34 13.92
C PHE A 705 26.19 -2.75 13.43
N SER A 706 27.21 -3.40 14.01
CA SER A 706 27.58 -4.77 13.65
C SER A 706 26.39 -5.73 13.84
N GLY A 707 26.02 -6.44 12.78
CA GLY A 707 24.87 -7.36 12.78
C GLY A 707 23.51 -6.69 12.58
N THR A 708 23.46 -5.37 12.38
CA THR A 708 22.24 -4.63 12.04
C THR A 708 22.17 -4.35 10.54
N GLN A 709 21.04 -3.80 10.07
CA GLN A 709 20.89 -3.35 8.69
C GLN A 709 21.59 -2.01 8.40
N ILE A 710 21.99 -1.26 9.43
CA ILE A 710 22.69 0.02 9.28
C ILE A 710 24.14 -0.26 8.88
N ASN A 711 24.42 -0.30 7.58
CA ASN A 711 25.76 -0.62 7.07
C ASN A 711 26.51 0.59 6.48
N ASN A 712 25.87 1.76 6.45
CA ASN A 712 26.49 3.01 6.00
C ASN A 712 25.75 4.23 6.59
N LYS A 713 26.36 5.41 6.46
CA LYS A 713 25.82 6.69 6.96
C LYS A 713 24.47 7.11 6.38
N TYR A 714 24.16 6.72 5.14
CA TYR A 714 22.87 7.00 4.51
C TYR A 714 21.75 6.13 5.10
N CYS A 715 22.06 4.86 5.37
CA CYS A 715 21.15 3.96 6.08
C CYS A 715 20.88 4.44 7.52
N LEU A 716 21.91 4.96 8.20
CA LEU A 716 21.77 5.59 9.51
C LEU A 716 20.81 6.80 9.44
N GLN A 717 21.02 7.69 8.46
CA GLN A 717 20.13 8.83 8.21
C GLN A 717 18.68 8.36 7.94
N GLY A 718 18.50 7.30 7.15
CA GLY A 718 17.18 6.71 6.93
C GLY A 718 16.53 6.19 8.21
N ALA A 719 17.27 5.40 9.00
CA ALA A 719 16.79 4.80 10.24
C ALA A 719 16.42 5.87 11.29
N LEU A 720 17.23 6.91 11.45
CA LEU A 720 16.95 8.06 12.31
C LEU A 720 15.64 8.75 11.92
N LYS A 721 15.40 8.95 10.62
CA LYS A 721 14.15 9.55 10.13
C LYS A 721 12.95 8.63 10.37
N LEU A 722 13.11 7.32 10.15
CA LEU A 722 12.04 6.33 10.33
C LEU A 722 11.59 6.21 11.79
N LEU A 723 12.55 6.14 12.72
CA LEU A 723 12.30 5.90 14.14
C LEU A 723 12.03 7.19 14.94
N GLY A 724 12.10 8.36 14.29
CA GLY A 724 11.68 9.65 14.85
C GLY A 724 12.79 10.37 15.60
N CYS A 725 13.83 10.82 14.89
CA CYS A 725 14.85 11.71 15.44
C CYS A 725 14.24 13.07 15.87
N PRO A 726 14.49 13.55 17.11
CA PRO A 726 13.93 14.81 17.61
C PRO A 726 14.63 16.05 17.05
N PHE A 727 15.82 15.88 16.47
CA PHE A 727 16.67 16.97 15.97
C PHE A 727 16.40 17.30 14.50
N VAL A 728 16.85 18.48 14.06
CA VAL A 728 16.67 18.92 12.67
C VAL A 728 17.65 18.18 11.76
N MET A 729 17.12 17.29 10.95
CA MET A 729 17.90 16.52 9.97
C MET A 729 18.06 17.31 8.66
N ARG A 730 19.31 17.55 8.25
CA ARG A 730 19.66 18.13 6.94
C ARG A 730 20.23 17.05 6.03
N LYS A 731 20.69 17.42 4.85
CA LYS A 731 21.19 16.46 3.86
C LYS A 731 22.40 15.69 4.36
N ASP A 732 23.38 16.41 4.94
CA ASP A 732 24.70 15.84 5.28
C ASP A 732 25.00 15.86 6.79
N TYR A 733 24.14 16.47 7.61
CA TYR A 733 24.33 16.63 9.04
C TYR A 733 23.00 16.72 9.81
N ILE A 734 23.09 16.59 11.13
CA ILE A 734 22.03 16.84 12.11
C ILE A 734 22.40 18.08 12.91
N THR A 735 21.42 18.92 13.22
CA THR A 735 21.62 20.09 14.08
C THR A 735 20.59 20.15 15.20
N LYS A 736 21.04 20.56 16.39
CA LYS A 736 20.15 20.86 17.53
C LYS A 736 19.40 22.18 17.33
N GLU A 737 19.99 23.10 16.58
CA GLU A 737 19.46 24.45 16.34
C GLU A 737 19.22 24.67 14.85
N SER A 738 18.02 25.12 14.48
CA SER A 738 17.56 25.10 13.08
C SER A 738 18.31 26.05 12.14
N ASP A 739 18.93 27.08 12.70
CA ASP A 739 19.67 28.19 12.08
C ASP A 739 21.19 27.95 12.03
N VAL A 740 21.72 27.04 12.84
CA VAL A 740 23.14 26.68 12.83
C VAL A 740 23.40 25.61 11.76
N ASN A 741 24.43 25.85 10.94
CA ASN A 741 24.87 24.91 9.90
C ASN A 741 26.34 24.52 10.12
N LEU A 742 26.79 23.50 9.40
CA LEU A 742 28.14 22.95 9.57
C LEU A 742 29.27 23.97 9.32
N ALA A 743 29.07 24.96 8.44
CA ALA A 743 30.06 26.01 8.21
C ALA A 743 30.11 27.00 9.39
N SER A 744 28.97 27.32 10.00
CA SER A 744 28.92 28.16 11.21
C SER A 744 29.55 27.46 12.42
N GLU A 745 29.31 26.15 12.57
CA GLU A 745 29.97 25.35 13.61
C GLU A 745 31.50 25.32 13.40
N PHE A 746 31.94 25.13 12.15
CA PHE A 746 33.35 25.19 11.78
C PHE A 746 33.97 26.56 12.08
N GLU A 747 33.29 27.65 11.72
CA GLU A 747 33.73 29.01 11.99
C GLU A 747 33.91 29.26 13.50
N HIS A 748 32.91 28.87 14.29
CA HIS A 748 32.93 29.01 15.75
C HIS A 748 34.07 28.22 16.39
N PHE A 749 34.33 26.99 15.91
CA PHE A 749 35.44 26.18 16.40
C PHE A 749 36.80 26.85 16.13
N VAL A 750 37.01 27.39 14.92
CA VAL A 750 38.25 28.10 14.58
C VAL A 750 38.38 29.39 15.38
N GLU A 751 37.28 30.11 15.62
CA GLU A 751 37.26 31.32 16.46
C GLU A 751 37.72 31.04 17.89
N GLN A 752 37.22 29.96 18.51
CA GLN A 752 37.59 29.56 19.87
C GLN A 752 39.01 28.99 19.96
N SER A 753 39.45 28.27 18.94
CA SER A 753 40.73 27.54 18.94
C SER A 753 41.92 28.41 18.48
N GLY A 754 41.67 29.60 17.94
CA GLY A 754 42.71 30.50 17.45
C GLY A 754 43.36 30.00 16.15
N ARG A 755 44.67 29.72 16.17
CA ARG A 755 45.41 29.25 14.99
C ARG A 755 45.41 27.72 14.96
N VAL A 756 44.73 27.13 13.98
CA VAL A 756 44.44 25.68 13.90
C VAL A 756 45.03 25.06 12.65
N HIS A 757 45.71 23.92 12.78
CA HIS A 757 46.20 23.15 11.63
C HIS A 757 45.09 22.26 11.04
N LYS A 758 45.13 22.01 9.72
CA LYS A 758 44.14 21.16 9.03
C LYS A 758 43.94 19.78 9.67
N SER A 759 44.98 19.17 10.25
CA SER A 759 44.86 17.86 10.91
C SER A 759 43.91 17.91 12.10
N VAL A 760 43.99 18.96 12.93
CA VAL A 760 43.10 19.16 14.09
C VAL A 760 41.66 19.37 13.62
N LEU A 761 41.45 20.12 12.53
CA LEU A 761 40.12 20.31 11.95
C LEU A 761 39.51 19.00 11.43
N LEU A 762 40.32 18.15 10.81
CA LEU A 762 39.86 16.85 10.29
C LEU A 762 39.61 15.83 11.41
N GLU A 763 40.37 15.91 12.50
CA GLU A 763 40.15 15.10 13.71
C GLU A 763 38.86 15.52 14.44
N GLU A 764 38.67 16.83 14.64
CA GLU A 764 37.49 17.35 15.32
C GLU A 764 36.20 17.14 14.51
N PHE A 765 36.26 17.43 13.21
CA PHE A 765 35.12 17.28 12.30
C PHE A 765 35.26 16.01 11.48
N ASN A 766 35.22 14.86 12.16
CA ASN A 766 35.30 13.57 11.51
C ASN A 766 34.18 13.44 10.45
N GLY A 767 34.57 13.33 9.17
CA GLY A 767 33.66 13.35 8.02
C GLY A 767 33.79 14.56 7.10
N LEU A 768 34.59 15.57 7.46
CA LEU A 768 35.08 16.58 6.53
C LEU A 768 36.32 16.07 5.78
N SER A 769 36.47 16.53 4.53
CA SER A 769 37.70 16.40 3.76
C SER A 769 38.39 17.75 3.61
N GLU A 770 39.66 17.77 3.17
CA GLU A 770 40.37 19.01 2.87
C GLU A 770 39.62 19.88 1.84
N ILE A 771 38.92 19.24 0.90
CA ILE A 771 38.07 19.93 -0.08
C ILE A 771 36.93 20.67 0.63
N ASN A 772 36.31 20.07 1.65
CA ASN A 772 35.25 20.73 2.41
C ASN A 772 35.77 21.95 3.17
N ILE A 773 36.96 21.84 3.77
CA ILE A 773 37.62 22.97 4.43
C ILE A 773 37.85 24.11 3.44
N GLY A 774 38.37 23.81 2.24
CA GLY A 774 38.55 24.80 1.17
C GLY A 774 37.23 25.50 0.78
N PHE A 775 36.14 24.74 0.62
CA PHE A 775 34.81 25.30 0.34
C PHE A 775 34.29 26.19 1.47
N PHE A 776 34.55 25.83 2.74
CA PHE A 776 34.18 26.67 3.88
C PHE A 776 34.97 27.98 3.87
N CYS A 777 36.28 27.94 3.65
CA CYS A 777 37.11 29.14 3.58
C CYS A 777 36.73 30.08 2.43
N GLN A 778 36.22 29.56 1.31
CA GLN A 778 35.69 30.41 0.22
C GLN A 778 34.42 31.17 0.63
N ARG A 779 33.58 30.57 1.49
CA ARG A 779 32.30 31.14 1.92
C ARG A 779 32.44 32.02 3.17
N LEU A 780 33.34 31.64 4.08
CA LEU A 780 33.56 32.27 5.37
C LEU A 780 34.71 33.27 5.26
N SER A 781 34.38 34.52 5.01
CA SER A 781 35.39 35.58 4.85
C SER A 781 36.18 35.90 6.12
N THR A 782 35.63 35.49 7.25
CA THR A 782 36.22 35.59 8.58
C THR A 782 37.34 34.56 8.79
N ILE A 783 37.44 33.53 7.95
CA ILE A 783 38.51 32.53 8.05
C ILE A 783 39.66 32.92 7.15
N VAL A 784 40.81 33.15 7.77
CA VAL A 784 42.07 33.51 7.11
C VAL A 784 42.86 32.24 6.87
N VAL A 785 43.12 31.91 5.60
CA VAL A 785 43.95 30.78 5.20
C VAL A 785 45.42 31.16 5.31
N LEU A 786 46.19 30.42 6.09
CA LEU A 786 47.60 30.69 6.37
C LEU A 786 48.49 29.67 5.65
N ASP A 787 49.79 29.81 5.84
CA ASP A 787 50.77 28.88 5.30
C ASP A 787 50.76 27.52 6.01
N GLY A 788 51.31 26.48 5.37
CA GLY A 788 51.51 25.17 5.98
C GLY A 788 50.23 24.44 6.39
N GLY A 789 49.07 24.79 5.82
CA GLY A 789 47.78 24.18 6.17
C GLY A 789 47.15 24.67 7.47
N TYR A 790 47.57 25.85 7.96
CA TYR A 790 46.95 26.51 9.11
C TYR A 790 45.82 27.45 8.69
N TYR A 791 44.86 27.62 9.59
CA TYR A 791 43.72 28.52 9.48
C TYR A 791 43.59 29.31 10.78
N MET A 792 43.03 30.51 10.70
CA MET A 792 42.69 31.31 11.87
C MET A 792 41.45 32.14 11.61
N HIS A 793 40.75 32.51 12.68
CA HIS A 793 39.64 33.45 12.59
C HIS A 793 40.14 34.90 12.57
N ALA A 794 39.46 35.77 11.84
CA ALA A 794 39.82 37.16 11.66
C ALA A 794 39.72 37.99 12.95
N SER A 795 38.94 37.53 13.94
CA SER A 795 38.90 38.17 15.29
C SER A 795 40.24 38.09 16.02
N GLN A 796 41.15 37.21 15.59
CA GLN A 796 42.51 37.12 16.12
C GLN A 796 43.47 38.14 15.48
N LEU A 797 43.03 38.86 14.44
CA LEU A 797 43.80 39.93 13.81
C LEU A 797 43.63 41.24 14.59
N ASN A 798 44.75 41.89 14.86
CA ASN A 798 44.82 43.22 15.43
C ASN A 798 45.21 44.21 14.31
N ILE A 799 44.21 44.67 13.56
CA ILE A 799 44.37 45.56 12.41
C ILE A 799 43.55 46.83 12.66
N ASN A 800 44.19 47.99 12.59
CA ASN A 800 43.52 49.29 12.74
C ASN A 800 43.31 49.99 11.38
N GLU A 801 42.65 51.15 11.37
CA GLU A 801 42.36 51.88 10.13
C GLU A 801 43.63 52.40 9.44
N ASP A 802 44.65 52.80 10.20
CA ASP A 802 45.95 53.21 9.66
C ASP A 802 46.65 52.04 8.94
N ASP A 803 46.55 50.81 9.49
CA ASP A 803 47.03 49.59 8.86
C ASP A 803 46.30 49.28 7.54
N PHE A 804 45.02 49.65 7.40
CA PHE A 804 44.36 49.52 6.09
C PHE A 804 44.89 50.54 5.08
N ASN A 805 45.17 51.76 5.52
CA ASN A 805 45.60 52.86 4.66
C ASN A 805 47.05 52.70 4.17
N GLU A 806 47.99 52.44 5.08
CA GLU A 806 49.42 52.35 4.76
C GLU A 806 49.72 51.10 3.90
N GLN A 807 49.11 49.96 4.22
CA GLN A 807 49.32 48.70 3.52
C GLN A 807 48.71 48.76 2.11
N ARG A 808 47.52 49.37 1.97
CA ARG A 808 46.91 49.61 0.65
C ARG A 808 47.79 50.50 -0.21
N LYS A 809 48.29 51.61 0.34
CA LYS A 809 49.18 52.54 -0.37
C LYS A 809 50.46 51.84 -0.84
N PHE A 810 51.04 50.99 0.01
CA PHE A 810 52.21 50.21 -0.35
C PHE A 810 51.89 49.18 -1.43
N LEU A 811 50.80 48.42 -1.32
CA LEU A 811 50.39 47.44 -2.33
C LEU A 811 50.07 48.06 -3.69
N LEU A 812 49.38 49.22 -3.72
CA LEU A 812 49.14 49.98 -4.95
C LEU A 812 50.45 50.35 -5.65
N THR A 813 51.48 50.69 -4.87
CA THR A 813 52.81 51.02 -5.40
C THR A 813 53.54 49.75 -5.87
N ALA A 814 53.47 48.67 -5.09
CA ALA A 814 54.18 47.43 -5.41
C ALA A 814 53.58 46.68 -6.60
N CYS A 815 52.28 46.84 -6.85
CA CYS A 815 51.55 46.17 -7.93
C CYS A 815 51.26 47.09 -9.12
N SER A 816 51.89 48.27 -9.22
CA SER A 816 51.53 49.28 -10.23
C SER A 816 51.81 48.81 -11.67
N ASP A 817 52.96 48.15 -11.86
CA ASP A 817 53.46 47.79 -13.19
C ASP A 817 53.33 46.29 -13.46
N THR A 818 53.61 45.48 -12.43
CA THR A 818 53.60 44.01 -12.48
C THR A 818 53.01 43.43 -11.21
N PRO A 819 52.44 42.21 -11.25
CA PRO A 819 52.01 41.52 -10.04
C PRO A 819 53.14 41.38 -9.02
N ALA A 820 52.85 41.64 -7.75
CA ALA A 820 53.82 41.54 -6.67
C ALA A 820 53.78 40.15 -6.04
N SER A 821 54.96 39.54 -5.86
CA SER A 821 55.10 38.28 -5.13
C SER A 821 55.16 38.53 -3.63
N THR A 822 54.33 37.84 -2.86
CA THR A 822 54.42 37.89 -1.38
C THR A 822 55.76 37.41 -0.83
N ARG A 823 56.55 36.66 -1.61
CA ARG A 823 57.92 36.28 -1.25
C ARG A 823 58.84 37.51 -1.14
N VAL A 824 58.67 38.47 -2.04
CA VAL A 824 59.42 39.73 -2.05
C VAL A 824 58.83 40.71 -1.05
N LEU A 825 57.50 40.85 -1.06
CA LEU A 825 56.80 41.75 -0.15
C LEU A 825 57.09 41.44 1.31
N TYR A 826 57.24 40.16 1.69
CA TYR A 826 57.48 39.78 3.08
C TYR A 826 58.72 40.48 3.68
N ASN A 827 59.82 40.56 2.94
CA ASN A 827 61.04 41.23 3.41
C ASN A 827 60.80 42.74 3.58
N GLU A 828 60.12 43.38 2.63
CA GLU A 828 59.77 44.80 2.73
C GLU A 828 58.80 45.08 3.88
N TYR A 829 57.81 44.21 4.10
CA TYR A 829 56.87 44.31 5.22
C TYR A 829 57.57 44.13 6.57
N MET A 830 58.54 43.22 6.66
CA MET A 830 59.34 43.06 7.87
C MET A 830 60.18 44.30 8.20
N MET A 831 60.65 45.04 7.19
CA MET A 831 61.42 46.26 7.38
C MET A 831 60.54 47.50 7.65
N ARG A 832 59.42 47.65 6.94
CA ARG A 832 58.60 48.89 6.94
C ARG A 832 57.42 48.83 7.90
N PHE A 833 56.85 47.64 8.11
CA PHE A 833 55.60 47.41 8.85
C PHE A 833 55.80 46.40 9.98
N THR A 834 56.94 46.45 10.67
CA THR A 834 57.33 45.47 11.71
C THR A 834 56.29 45.32 12.81
N ASP A 835 55.72 46.45 13.29
CA ASP A 835 54.68 46.42 14.32
C ASP A 835 53.41 45.68 13.86
N PHE A 836 52.93 45.96 12.65
CA PHE A 836 51.80 45.25 12.04
C PHE A 836 52.07 43.74 11.92
N MET A 837 53.28 43.35 11.50
CA MET A 837 53.68 41.95 11.37
C MET A 837 53.68 41.23 12.73
N ILE A 838 54.23 41.85 13.77
CA ILE A 838 54.31 41.28 15.13
C ILE A 838 52.91 41.18 15.76
N ARG A 839 52.12 42.27 15.72
CA ARG A 839 50.77 42.29 16.33
C ARG A 839 49.82 41.26 15.73
N ASN A 840 50.03 40.88 14.46
CA ASN A 840 49.18 39.93 13.74
C ASN A 840 49.82 38.54 13.56
N ASN A 841 50.93 38.27 14.25
CA ASN A 841 51.64 36.99 14.21
C ASN A 841 51.99 36.51 12.78
N ILE A 842 52.49 37.43 11.94
CA ILE A 842 52.81 37.17 10.54
C ILE A 842 54.25 36.64 10.42
N GLU A 843 54.41 35.35 10.66
CA GLU A 843 55.73 34.69 10.68
C GLU A 843 56.22 34.18 9.31
N SER A 844 55.41 34.19 8.26
CA SER A 844 55.82 33.71 6.93
C SER A 844 55.18 34.49 5.77
N GLN A 845 55.75 34.36 4.58
CA GLN A 845 55.19 34.90 3.33
C GLN A 845 53.75 34.42 3.07
N GLY A 846 53.42 33.17 3.41
CA GLY A 846 52.08 32.63 3.25
C GLY A 846 51.08 33.15 4.28
N ASN A 847 51.54 33.50 5.50
CA ASN A 847 50.72 34.23 6.49
C ASN A 847 50.42 35.63 5.98
N LEU A 848 51.44 36.34 5.48
CA LEU A 848 51.28 37.69 4.93
C LEU A 848 50.27 37.68 3.78
N PHE A 849 50.38 36.74 2.85
CA PHE A 849 49.41 36.57 1.78
C PHE A 849 47.98 36.42 2.31
N GLY A 850 47.77 35.53 3.29
CA GLY A 850 46.44 35.29 3.87
C GLY A 850 45.84 36.55 4.51
N VAL A 851 46.64 37.28 5.29
CA VAL A 851 46.20 38.52 5.94
C VAL A 851 45.88 39.61 4.92
N LEU A 852 46.75 39.83 3.92
CA LEU A 852 46.51 40.81 2.86
C LEU A 852 45.28 40.44 2.02
N GLN A 853 45.07 39.16 1.75
CA GLN A 853 43.87 38.68 1.07
C GLN A 853 42.61 38.98 1.88
N TYR A 854 42.62 38.72 3.19
CA TYR A 854 41.52 39.10 4.09
C TYR A 854 41.23 40.60 4.02
N MET A 855 42.27 41.44 4.09
CA MET A 855 42.14 42.89 4.09
C MET A 855 41.62 43.44 2.76
N PHE A 856 42.10 42.92 1.61
CA PHE A 856 41.97 43.60 0.32
C PHE A 856 41.42 42.76 -0.84
N ARG A 857 40.82 41.59 -0.58
CA ARG A 857 40.22 40.70 -1.61
C ARG A 857 39.23 41.36 -2.59
N ASN A 858 38.62 42.49 -2.21
CA ASN A 858 37.65 43.20 -3.05
C ASN A 858 38.31 44.26 -3.95
N GLU A 859 39.62 44.47 -3.81
CA GLU A 859 40.36 45.55 -4.48
C GLU A 859 41.56 45.04 -5.27
N PHE A 860 42.14 43.92 -4.84
CA PHE A 860 43.25 43.26 -5.51
C PHE A 860 42.85 41.83 -5.84
N PHE A 861 43.50 41.28 -6.86
CA PHE A 861 43.38 39.89 -7.25
C PHE A 861 44.50 39.08 -6.61
N PHE A 862 44.13 37.94 -6.04
CA PHE A 862 45.02 37.10 -5.23
C PHE A 862 45.12 35.70 -5.84
N SER A 863 46.33 35.26 -6.16
CA SER A 863 46.63 33.88 -6.56
C SER A 863 48.01 33.51 -6.03
N ARG A 864 48.08 32.62 -5.04
CA ARG A 864 49.34 32.37 -4.30
C ARG A 864 50.50 32.05 -5.26
N PRO A 865 51.67 32.73 -5.14
CA PRO A 865 52.03 33.75 -4.15
C PRO A 865 51.79 35.23 -4.59
N TYR A 866 51.17 35.46 -5.74
CA TYR A 866 51.04 36.75 -6.41
C TYR A 866 49.80 37.56 -6.04
N ILE A 867 49.97 38.88 -6.04
CA ILE A 867 48.94 39.90 -5.82
C ILE A 867 48.97 40.87 -7.01
N SER A 868 47.82 41.21 -7.57
CA SER A 868 47.70 42.09 -8.76
C SER A 868 46.57 43.10 -8.64
N LEU A 869 46.67 44.20 -9.40
CA LEU A 869 45.61 45.19 -9.59
C LEU A 869 44.61 44.81 -10.70
N SER A 870 45.00 43.92 -11.62
CA SER A 870 44.16 43.43 -12.71
C SER A 870 44.12 41.90 -12.72
N ASP A 871 42.98 41.34 -13.13
CA ASP A 871 42.75 39.92 -13.40
C ASP A 871 43.07 39.50 -14.84
N ASP A 872 43.42 40.45 -15.71
CA ASP A 872 43.82 40.18 -17.10
C ASP A 872 45.18 39.46 -17.18
N ILE A 873 45.96 39.49 -16.10
CA ILE A 873 47.30 38.90 -16.03
C ILE A 873 47.18 37.48 -15.49
N ASP A 874 47.80 36.52 -16.18
CA ASP A 874 47.95 35.16 -15.68
C ASP A 874 48.88 35.14 -14.46
N LEU A 875 48.31 34.97 -13.25
CA LEU A 875 49.03 34.97 -11.98
C LEU A 875 49.72 33.64 -11.68
N THR A 876 50.34 33.04 -12.69
CA THR A 876 51.26 31.91 -12.58
C THR A 876 52.71 32.40 -12.62
N HIS A 877 53.67 31.54 -12.28
CA HIS A 877 55.09 31.87 -12.43
C HIS A 877 55.44 32.28 -13.87
N HIS A 878 54.83 31.62 -14.86
CA HIS A 878 55.03 31.90 -16.28
C HIS A 878 54.38 33.22 -16.71
N GLY A 879 53.10 33.43 -16.41
CA GLY A 879 52.39 34.65 -16.81
C GLY A 879 52.98 35.92 -16.19
N VAL A 880 53.38 35.87 -14.91
CA VAL A 880 54.07 36.99 -14.26
C VAL A 880 55.44 37.26 -14.89
N LEU A 881 56.19 36.22 -15.28
CA LEU A 881 57.46 36.38 -15.99
C LEU A 881 57.26 37.07 -17.35
N LEU A 882 56.29 36.63 -18.14
CA LEU A 882 55.99 37.25 -19.44
C LEU A 882 55.60 38.72 -19.29
N GLN A 883 54.89 39.08 -18.22
CA GLN A 883 54.58 40.48 -17.91
C GLN A 883 55.85 41.31 -17.68
N HIS A 884 56.84 40.77 -16.96
CA HIS A 884 58.15 41.44 -16.80
C HIS A 884 58.95 41.54 -18.10
N LEU A 885 58.74 40.60 -19.03
CA LEU A 885 59.39 40.59 -20.34
C LEU A 885 58.65 41.45 -21.38
N SER A 886 57.50 42.04 -21.02
CA SER A 886 56.72 42.87 -21.94
C SER A 886 57.55 44.05 -22.47
N GLY A 887 57.62 44.17 -23.80
CA GLY A 887 58.44 45.19 -24.46
C GLY A 887 59.96 44.94 -24.50
N VAL A 888 60.43 43.77 -24.03
CA VAL A 888 61.83 43.35 -24.16
C VAL A 888 62.04 42.61 -25.48
N ASP A 889 62.88 43.13 -26.37
CA ASP A 889 63.16 42.50 -27.67
C ASP A 889 64.19 41.36 -27.57
N SER A 890 65.21 41.53 -26.72
CA SER A 890 66.28 40.55 -26.47
C SER A 890 66.75 40.62 -25.02
N ILE A 891 67.14 39.48 -24.45
CA ILE A 891 67.55 39.37 -23.05
C ILE A 891 68.67 38.33 -22.88
N GLU A 892 69.66 38.64 -22.03
CA GLU A 892 70.66 37.67 -21.60
C GLU A 892 70.07 36.69 -20.59
N ILE A 893 70.49 35.43 -20.63
CA ILE A 893 69.99 34.39 -19.70
C ILE A 893 70.24 34.78 -18.23
N GLU A 894 71.35 35.45 -17.93
CA GLU A 894 71.66 35.93 -16.58
C GLU A 894 70.66 37.01 -16.13
N ASP A 895 70.31 37.96 -17.01
CA ASP A 895 69.31 38.98 -16.73
C ASP A 895 67.91 38.37 -16.53
N LEU A 896 67.57 37.32 -17.29
CA LEU A 896 66.32 36.57 -17.12
C LEU A 896 66.25 35.90 -15.74
N THR A 897 67.35 35.27 -15.29
CA THR A 897 67.41 34.67 -13.95
C THR A 897 67.32 35.73 -12.86
N ASP A 898 67.98 36.87 -13.05
CA ASP A 898 67.94 38.04 -12.17
C ASP A 898 66.52 38.60 -12.00
N ILE A 899 65.74 38.67 -13.10
CA ILE A 899 64.33 39.07 -13.06
C ILE A 899 63.54 38.09 -12.18
N CYS A 900 63.77 36.79 -12.35
CA CYS A 900 63.04 35.78 -11.56
C CYS A 900 63.35 35.91 -10.07
N GLU A 901 64.63 36.04 -9.70
CA GLU A 901 65.06 36.16 -8.31
C GLU A 901 64.52 37.43 -7.64
N LYS A 902 64.67 38.60 -8.30
CA LYS A 902 64.22 39.90 -7.76
C LYS A 902 62.70 39.98 -7.57
N ASN A 903 61.94 39.24 -8.36
CA ASN A 903 60.47 39.23 -8.33
C ASN A 903 59.88 37.98 -7.65
N GLY A 904 60.73 37.11 -7.05
CA GLY A 904 60.29 35.93 -6.32
C GLY A 904 59.58 34.88 -7.20
N ILE A 905 59.92 34.83 -8.49
CA ILE A 905 59.46 33.83 -9.46
C ILE A 905 60.33 32.58 -9.31
N HIS A 906 59.70 31.44 -9.04
CA HIS A 906 60.42 30.19 -8.83
C HIS A 906 60.45 29.37 -10.12
N PHE A 907 61.62 28.82 -10.45
CA PHE A 907 61.82 27.93 -11.59
C PHE A 907 62.70 26.75 -11.17
N LEU A 908 62.54 25.59 -11.82
CA LEU A 908 63.24 24.35 -11.47
C LEU A 908 64.72 24.38 -11.89
N SER A 909 64.96 24.83 -13.12
CA SER A 909 66.30 24.97 -13.70
C SER A 909 66.27 26.08 -14.76
N VAL A 910 67.44 26.64 -15.09
CA VAL A 910 67.53 27.66 -16.15
C VAL A 910 67.05 27.12 -17.50
N ARG A 911 67.26 25.82 -17.78
CA ARG A 911 66.74 25.19 -19.00
C ARG A 911 65.22 25.19 -19.03
N THR A 912 64.58 24.74 -17.95
CA THR A 912 63.10 24.73 -17.83
C THR A 912 62.52 26.14 -17.89
N LEU A 913 63.25 27.13 -17.34
CA LEU A 913 62.88 28.54 -17.44
C LEU A 913 62.88 29.00 -18.91
N MET A 914 63.93 28.70 -19.67
CA MET A 914 64.01 29.02 -21.10
C MET A 914 62.92 28.31 -21.91
N GLU A 915 62.73 27.01 -21.71
CA GLU A 915 61.68 26.22 -22.37
C GLU A 915 60.28 26.79 -22.08
N SER A 916 60.06 27.33 -20.87
CA SER A 916 58.76 27.93 -20.53
C SER A 916 58.42 29.17 -21.33
N ILE A 917 59.42 29.93 -21.80
CA ILE A 917 59.23 31.16 -22.59
C ILE A 917 59.58 30.99 -24.07
N GLU A 918 59.98 29.79 -24.48
CA GLU A 918 60.42 29.45 -25.85
C GLU A 918 59.42 29.83 -26.96
N PRO A 919 58.08 29.74 -26.76
CA PRO A 919 57.12 30.19 -27.75
C PRO A 919 57.30 31.66 -28.16
N ASP A 920 57.70 32.51 -27.21
CA ASP A 920 57.86 33.95 -27.40
C ASP A 920 59.32 34.36 -27.60
N PHE A 921 60.25 33.69 -26.90
CA PHE A 921 61.68 33.99 -26.88
C PHE A 921 62.51 32.77 -27.28
N ILE A 922 63.18 32.85 -28.42
CA ILE A 922 64.08 31.79 -28.90
C ILE A 922 65.54 32.15 -28.65
N ARG A 923 66.35 31.12 -28.46
CA ARG A 923 67.78 31.27 -28.20
C ARG A 923 68.53 31.54 -29.49
N VAL A 924 69.10 32.73 -29.62
CA VAL A 924 69.86 33.14 -30.83
C VAL A 924 71.37 32.98 -30.67
N GLY A 925 71.85 32.64 -29.47
CA GLY A 925 73.27 32.39 -29.22
C GLY A 925 73.55 31.74 -27.88
N LYS A 926 74.82 31.79 -27.45
CA LYS A 926 75.26 31.12 -26.22
C LYS A 926 74.56 31.62 -24.96
N THR A 927 74.27 32.92 -24.87
CA THR A 927 73.67 33.53 -23.67
C THR A 927 72.44 34.39 -23.98
N MET A 928 72.17 34.67 -25.26
CA MET A 928 71.14 35.61 -25.69
C MET A 928 69.85 34.90 -26.13
N LEU A 929 68.72 35.37 -25.62
CA LEU A 929 67.38 35.08 -26.08
C LEU A 929 66.81 36.30 -26.82
N MET A 930 65.99 36.07 -27.84
CA MET A 930 65.35 37.13 -28.63
C MET A 930 63.91 36.75 -28.96
N ARG A 931 63.03 37.76 -29.05
CA ARG A 931 61.65 37.53 -29.48
C ARG A 931 61.60 36.83 -30.83
N LYS A 932 60.83 35.74 -30.93
CA LYS A 932 60.72 34.93 -32.15
C LYS A 932 60.41 35.78 -33.38
N GLU A 933 59.46 36.68 -33.26
CA GLU A 933 59.02 37.59 -34.33
C GLU A 933 60.14 38.46 -34.93
N LEU A 934 61.20 38.75 -34.16
CA LEU A 934 62.31 39.60 -34.63
C LEU A 934 63.39 38.80 -35.38
N THR A 935 63.46 37.49 -35.16
CA THR A 935 64.48 36.62 -35.75
C THR A 935 64.22 36.27 -37.22
N GLY A 936 62.97 36.41 -37.69
CA GLY A 936 62.52 35.94 -39.00
C GLY A 936 62.10 34.46 -39.01
N VAL A 937 62.07 33.77 -37.87
CA VAL A 937 61.62 32.38 -37.78
C VAL A 937 60.09 32.31 -37.85
N ASP A 938 59.58 31.75 -38.94
CA ASP A 938 58.18 31.36 -39.14
C ASP A 938 58.04 29.85 -39.38
N ASP A 939 56.82 29.38 -39.65
CA ASP A 939 56.55 27.96 -39.84
C ASP A 939 57.21 27.38 -41.11
N ASP A 940 57.42 28.20 -42.15
CA ASP A 940 58.09 27.78 -43.38
C ASP A 940 59.59 27.59 -43.13
N ILE A 941 60.21 28.51 -42.39
CA ILE A 941 61.60 28.37 -41.91
C ILE A 941 61.78 27.08 -41.10
N VAL A 942 60.86 26.79 -40.18
CA VAL A 942 60.92 25.59 -39.34
C VAL A 942 60.86 24.32 -40.21
N LEU A 943 59.97 24.30 -41.20
CA LEU A 943 59.82 23.17 -42.13
C LEU A 943 61.08 22.99 -42.99
N ASP A 944 61.62 24.07 -43.56
CA ASP A 944 62.83 24.04 -44.38
C ASP A 944 64.04 23.59 -43.54
N THR A 945 64.16 24.09 -42.31
CA THR A 945 65.20 23.68 -41.36
C THR A 945 65.13 22.18 -41.06
N ALA A 946 63.93 21.65 -40.82
CA ALA A 946 63.73 20.22 -40.59
C ALA A 946 64.11 19.37 -41.82
N GLN A 947 63.81 19.85 -43.03
CA GLN A 947 64.20 19.18 -44.26
C GLN A 947 65.73 19.17 -44.44
N GLN A 948 66.41 20.29 -44.17
CA GLN A 948 67.88 20.35 -44.22
C GLN A 948 68.53 19.40 -43.21
N ILE A 949 67.99 19.29 -41.99
CA ILE A 949 68.48 18.34 -40.99
C ILE A 949 68.32 16.89 -41.50
N LYS A 950 67.17 16.53 -42.09
CA LYS A 950 66.94 15.18 -42.66
C LYS A 950 67.92 14.84 -43.77
N GLU A 951 68.19 15.78 -44.66
CA GLU A 951 69.17 15.58 -45.74
C GLU A 951 70.58 15.35 -45.18
N MET A 952 70.96 16.11 -44.15
CA MET A 952 72.23 15.93 -43.46
C MET A 952 72.33 14.58 -42.74
N LEU A 953 71.24 14.12 -42.10
CA LEU A 953 71.18 12.78 -41.48
C LEU A 953 71.37 11.67 -42.51
N HIS A 954 70.78 11.81 -43.70
CA HIS A 954 70.95 10.85 -44.79
C HIS A 954 72.41 10.75 -45.25
N VAL A 955 73.13 11.86 -45.29
CA VAL A 955 74.56 11.90 -45.70
C VAL A 955 75.49 11.43 -44.58
N ARG A 956 75.16 11.67 -43.30
CA ARG A 956 76.02 11.35 -42.14
C ARG A 956 75.75 9.98 -41.49
N GLY A 957 75.02 9.11 -42.17
CA GLY A 957 74.80 7.74 -41.68
C GLY A 957 73.85 7.67 -40.48
N GLY A 958 72.79 8.49 -40.53
CA GLY A 958 71.58 8.35 -39.71
C GLY A 958 71.54 9.14 -38.41
N TYR A 959 72.64 9.77 -37.97
CA TYR A 959 72.63 10.65 -36.79
C TYR A 959 73.51 11.89 -36.99
N CYS A 960 73.22 12.97 -36.27
CA CYS A 960 74.05 14.16 -36.23
C CYS A 960 73.84 14.96 -34.92
N ALA A 961 74.91 15.18 -34.16
CA ALA A 961 74.88 16.06 -33.00
C ALA A 961 74.89 17.54 -33.43
N SER A 962 74.07 18.38 -32.79
CA SER A 962 73.94 19.81 -33.08
C SER A 962 75.28 20.56 -33.01
N LYS A 963 76.13 20.20 -32.03
CA LYS A 963 77.48 20.73 -31.83
C LYS A 963 78.41 20.52 -33.04
N ASN A 964 78.16 19.48 -33.84
CA ASN A 964 78.98 19.10 -34.99
C ASN A 964 78.46 19.67 -36.32
N ILE A 965 77.51 20.60 -36.24
CA ILE A 965 76.98 21.37 -37.36
C ILE A 965 77.56 22.77 -37.26
N ASP A 966 78.54 23.07 -38.11
CA ASP A 966 79.26 24.33 -38.18
C ASP A 966 79.10 25.04 -39.54
N ASP A 967 78.65 24.33 -40.58
CA ASP A 967 78.28 24.88 -41.88
C ASP A 967 76.75 25.02 -42.01
N PHE A 968 76.29 26.27 -42.06
CA PHE A 968 74.88 26.63 -42.20
C PHE A 968 74.55 27.24 -43.58
N SER A 969 75.43 27.09 -44.57
CA SER A 969 75.27 27.73 -45.89
C SER A 969 74.00 27.31 -46.65
N TRP A 970 73.39 26.18 -46.28
CA TRP A 970 72.19 25.62 -46.90
C TRP A 970 70.91 25.83 -46.08
N PHE A 971 71.01 26.49 -44.92
CA PHE A 971 69.85 26.83 -44.08
C PHE A 971 69.17 28.10 -44.59
N PRO A 972 67.86 28.28 -44.33
CA PRO A 972 67.11 29.41 -44.84
C PRO A 972 67.59 30.75 -44.25
N GLU A 973 67.38 31.85 -44.97
CA GLU A 973 67.84 33.18 -44.55
C GLU A 973 67.00 33.71 -43.37
N LEU A 974 67.67 34.23 -42.34
CA LEU A 974 67.07 34.79 -41.12
C LEU A 974 67.63 36.17 -40.81
N ASN A 975 66.93 36.93 -39.95
CA ASN A 975 67.42 38.22 -39.46
C ASN A 975 68.58 38.09 -38.46
N VAL A 976 68.91 36.86 -38.05
CA VAL A 976 69.98 36.50 -37.12
C VAL A 976 70.85 35.39 -37.71
N PRO A 977 72.16 35.34 -37.41
CA PRO A 977 73.04 34.32 -37.97
C PRO A 977 72.78 32.94 -37.35
N TRP A 978 72.77 31.91 -38.20
CA TRP A 978 72.72 30.52 -37.76
C TRP A 978 73.92 30.13 -36.90
N ASN A 979 73.64 29.34 -35.88
CA ASN A 979 74.60 28.68 -35.01
C ASN A 979 73.91 27.49 -34.33
N ALA A 980 74.69 26.63 -33.67
CA ALA A 980 74.15 25.42 -33.03
C ALA A 980 73.05 25.73 -31.99
N TYR A 981 73.11 26.86 -31.26
CA TYR A 981 72.07 27.20 -30.28
C TYR A 981 70.75 27.61 -30.94
N LEU A 982 70.82 28.41 -32.01
CA LEU A 982 69.64 28.77 -32.80
C LEU A 982 69.03 27.54 -33.48
N LEU A 983 69.89 26.64 -33.98
CA LEU A 983 69.45 25.38 -34.57
C LEU A 983 68.61 24.55 -33.58
N GLU A 984 69.07 24.40 -32.35
CA GLU A 984 68.33 23.67 -31.30
C GLU A 984 66.95 24.30 -31.07
N SER A 985 66.88 25.61 -30.86
CA SER A 985 65.60 26.31 -30.65
C SER A 985 64.65 26.22 -31.84
N VAL A 986 65.13 26.39 -33.09
CA VAL A 986 64.26 26.26 -34.27
C VAL A 986 63.83 24.79 -34.47
N SER A 987 64.72 23.84 -34.20
CA SER A 987 64.40 22.42 -34.32
C SER A 987 63.38 21.94 -33.28
N ALA A 988 63.38 22.52 -32.07
CA ALA A 988 62.38 22.23 -31.05
C ALA A 988 60.96 22.62 -31.50
N LEU A 989 60.84 23.69 -32.29
CA LEU A 989 59.56 24.11 -32.89
C LEU A 989 59.05 23.15 -33.98
N ALA A 990 59.93 22.32 -34.55
CA ALA A 990 59.55 21.38 -35.60
C ALA A 990 58.74 20.18 -35.09
N GLY A 991 58.71 19.93 -33.77
CA GLY A 991 57.95 18.84 -33.15
C GLY A 991 58.22 17.49 -33.81
N ASP A 992 57.15 16.77 -34.18
CA ASP A 992 57.22 15.43 -34.79
C ASP A 992 57.89 15.39 -36.18
N LEU A 993 58.24 16.54 -36.77
CA LEU A 993 58.97 16.57 -38.03
C LEU A 993 60.41 16.05 -37.86
N LEU A 994 60.98 16.10 -36.66
CA LEU A 994 62.33 15.66 -36.35
C LEU A 994 62.32 14.74 -35.12
N THR A 995 63.12 13.68 -35.18
CA THR A 995 63.41 12.88 -33.99
C THR A 995 64.69 13.37 -33.35
N VAL A 996 64.59 13.89 -32.12
CA VAL A 996 65.69 14.53 -31.40
C VAL A 996 65.92 13.83 -30.07
N LEU A 997 67.12 13.31 -29.87
CA LEU A 997 67.60 12.85 -28.57
C LEU A 997 68.42 13.96 -27.91
N ARG A 998 68.50 13.97 -26.57
CA ARG A 998 69.27 14.98 -25.84
C ARG A 998 70.34 14.35 -24.97
N ILE A 999 71.54 14.90 -25.02
CA ILE A 999 72.65 14.52 -24.12
C ILE A 999 72.37 15.10 -22.75
N ASN A 1000 72.52 14.28 -21.71
CA ASN A 1000 72.41 14.75 -20.35
C ASN A 1000 73.62 15.63 -19.99
N THR A 1001 73.38 16.87 -19.57
CA THR A 1001 74.42 17.85 -19.22
C THR A 1001 73.98 18.71 -18.05
N SER A 1002 74.95 19.12 -17.21
CA SER A 1002 74.73 20.07 -16.12
C SER A 1002 74.83 21.53 -16.56
N THR A 1003 75.10 21.81 -17.84
CA THR A 1003 75.25 23.17 -18.36
C THR A 1003 74.32 23.46 -19.53
N ILE A 1004 73.77 24.67 -19.54
CA ILE A 1004 73.00 25.20 -20.67
C ILE A 1004 73.89 25.77 -21.78
N TYR A 1005 75.19 25.94 -21.53
CA TYR A 1005 76.13 26.62 -22.42
C TYR A 1005 76.78 25.71 -23.46
N THR A 1006 76.23 24.51 -23.65
CA THR A 1006 76.69 23.55 -24.64
C THR A 1006 75.48 23.03 -25.39
N PRO A 1007 75.53 22.99 -26.74
CA PRO A 1007 74.53 22.29 -27.54
C PRO A 1007 74.48 20.80 -27.16
N VAL A 1008 73.29 20.22 -27.10
CA VAL A 1008 72.97 18.90 -26.57
C VAL A 1008 72.06 18.06 -27.46
N ASP A 1009 71.43 18.66 -28.47
CA ASP A 1009 70.50 17.93 -29.33
C ASP A 1009 71.26 17.00 -30.28
N ILE A 1010 70.76 15.79 -30.42
CA ILE A 1010 71.21 14.76 -31.36
C ILE A 1010 70.03 14.47 -32.28
N TYR A 1011 70.15 14.89 -33.53
CA TYR A 1011 69.18 14.57 -34.56
C TYR A 1011 69.41 13.12 -35.00
N ILE A 1012 68.33 12.35 -35.11
CA ILE A 1012 68.37 10.96 -35.57
C ILE A 1012 67.37 10.72 -36.70
N GLY A 1013 67.76 9.86 -37.64
CA GLY A 1013 66.91 9.40 -38.74
C GLY A 1013 66.17 8.12 -38.41
N ASP A 1014 65.31 7.69 -39.34
CA ASP A 1014 64.41 6.53 -39.19
C ASP A 1014 65.12 5.23 -38.76
N GLU A 1015 66.41 5.08 -39.05
CA GLU A 1015 67.22 3.89 -38.70
C GLU A 1015 67.56 3.76 -37.20
N PHE A 1016 67.41 4.86 -36.44
CA PHE A 1016 67.62 4.94 -35.00
C PHE A 1016 66.38 5.42 -34.23
N VAL A 1017 65.21 5.49 -34.88
CA VAL A 1017 63.99 6.05 -34.28
C VAL A 1017 63.54 5.34 -32.99
N ASP A 1018 63.86 4.05 -32.87
CA ASP A 1018 63.54 3.21 -31.71
C ASP A 1018 64.63 3.25 -30.61
N GLU A 1019 65.72 4.00 -30.82
CA GLU A 1019 66.83 4.09 -29.87
C GLU A 1019 66.62 5.25 -28.87
N ASP A 1020 66.94 5.00 -27.60
CA ASP A 1020 67.18 6.09 -26.64
C ASP A 1020 68.64 6.57 -26.68
N THR A 1021 68.97 7.65 -25.96
CA THR A 1021 70.33 8.22 -25.97
C THR A 1021 71.40 7.18 -25.60
N ASN A 1022 71.11 6.28 -24.65
CA ASN A 1022 72.06 5.28 -24.19
C ASN A 1022 72.25 4.17 -25.24
N SER A 1023 71.14 3.66 -25.78
CA SER A 1023 71.12 2.59 -26.79
C SER A 1023 71.75 3.05 -28.10
N LEU A 1024 71.51 4.31 -28.50
CA LEU A 1024 72.20 4.95 -29.62
C LEU A 1024 73.72 4.97 -29.40
N ILE A 1025 74.18 5.44 -28.24
CA ILE A 1025 75.60 5.50 -27.90
C ILE A 1025 76.23 4.10 -27.97
N VAL A 1026 75.59 3.07 -27.39
CA VAL A 1026 76.09 1.69 -27.43
C VAL A 1026 76.17 1.18 -28.87
N ARG A 1027 75.09 1.34 -29.65
CA ARG A 1027 75.05 0.88 -31.04
C ARG A 1027 76.11 1.53 -31.91
N LEU A 1028 76.35 2.83 -31.71
CA LEU A 1028 77.40 3.57 -32.40
C LEU A 1028 78.81 3.11 -31.97
N LEU A 1029 79.05 2.90 -30.67
CA LEU A 1029 80.32 2.40 -30.18
C LEU A 1029 80.61 0.97 -30.66
N VAL A 1030 79.62 0.08 -30.70
CA VAL A 1030 79.77 -1.28 -31.23
C VAL A 1030 80.12 -1.26 -32.71
N LYS A 1031 79.43 -0.40 -33.48
CA LYS A 1031 79.71 -0.21 -34.92
C LYS A 1031 81.12 0.31 -35.15
N GLU A 1032 81.58 1.28 -34.37
CA GLU A 1032 82.92 1.83 -34.48
C GLU A 1032 84.00 0.83 -34.05
N SER A 1033 83.79 0.14 -32.92
CA SER A 1033 84.73 -0.86 -32.40
C SER A 1033 84.94 -2.05 -33.37
N GLN A 1034 83.94 -2.37 -34.21
CA GLN A 1034 84.06 -3.35 -35.28
C GLN A 1034 84.92 -2.88 -36.45
N LEU A 1035 85.00 -1.56 -36.69
CA LEU A 1035 85.86 -0.95 -37.69
C LEU A 1035 87.29 -0.80 -37.15
N GLU A 1036 87.42 -0.18 -35.98
CA GLU A 1036 88.67 0.05 -35.27
C GLU A 1036 88.46 -0.10 -33.75
N PRO A 1037 89.00 -1.15 -33.12
CA PRO A 1037 88.85 -1.35 -31.68
C PRO A 1037 89.53 -0.24 -30.87
N PHE A 1038 88.82 0.30 -29.88
CA PHE A 1038 89.35 1.31 -28.95
C PHE A 1038 90.46 0.73 -28.06
N ALA A 1039 91.56 1.49 -27.87
CA ALA A 1039 92.71 1.04 -27.07
C ALA A 1039 92.53 1.29 -25.55
N SER A 1040 91.74 2.30 -25.18
CA SER A 1040 91.50 2.70 -23.79
C SER A 1040 90.12 3.33 -23.60
N LYS A 1041 89.67 3.43 -22.35
CA LYS A 1041 88.41 4.12 -22.00
C LYS A 1041 88.50 5.62 -22.31
N GLU A 1042 89.71 6.19 -22.21
CA GLU A 1042 90.00 7.54 -22.64
C GLU A 1042 89.75 7.74 -24.14
N ASP A 1043 90.13 6.77 -24.98
CA ASP A 1043 89.86 6.84 -26.44
C ASP A 1043 88.36 6.82 -26.73
N VAL A 1044 87.59 5.98 -26.02
CA VAL A 1044 86.12 5.97 -26.12
C VAL A 1044 85.54 7.32 -25.71
N PHE A 1045 86.03 7.90 -24.61
CA PHE A 1045 85.58 9.22 -24.17
C PHE A 1045 85.88 10.32 -25.20
N TYR A 1046 87.09 10.37 -25.75
CA TYR A 1046 87.46 11.36 -26.76
C TYR A 1046 86.65 11.20 -28.05
N TRP A 1047 86.44 9.97 -28.50
CA TRP A 1047 85.60 9.69 -29.65
C TRP A 1047 84.16 10.14 -29.42
N LEU A 1048 83.57 9.82 -28.25
CA LEU A 1048 82.22 10.29 -27.90
C LEU A 1048 82.13 11.82 -27.84
N GLN A 1049 83.19 12.51 -27.36
CA GLN A 1049 83.24 13.98 -27.37
C GLN A 1049 83.34 14.56 -28.78
N GLU A 1050 84.11 13.92 -29.66
CA GLU A 1050 84.25 14.28 -31.07
C GLU A 1050 82.95 14.07 -31.84
N GLN A 1051 82.24 12.97 -31.58
CA GLN A 1051 80.93 12.68 -32.14
C GLN A 1051 79.80 13.52 -31.54
N GLY A 1052 80.11 14.35 -30.53
CA GLY A 1052 79.12 15.18 -29.86
C GLY A 1052 78.07 14.36 -29.12
N LEU A 1053 78.45 13.19 -28.58
CA LEU A 1053 77.57 12.29 -27.81
C LEU A 1053 77.81 12.36 -26.29
N CYS A 1054 78.91 13.01 -25.87
CA CYS A 1054 79.17 13.33 -24.47
C CYS A 1054 79.94 14.66 -24.35
N ASN A 1055 79.85 15.31 -23.19
CA ASN A 1055 80.44 16.65 -22.98
C ASN A 1055 81.53 16.71 -21.91
N ALA A 1056 81.30 16.13 -20.73
CA ALA A 1056 82.19 16.34 -19.57
C ALA A 1056 82.88 15.08 -19.04
N LYS A 1057 82.18 13.94 -19.03
CA LYS A 1057 82.67 12.66 -18.51
C LYS A 1057 82.17 11.52 -19.37
N LEU A 1058 82.89 10.39 -19.32
CA LEU A 1058 82.43 9.14 -19.90
C LEU A 1058 81.07 8.75 -19.26
N PRO A 1059 80.02 8.44 -20.04
CA PRO A 1059 78.73 8.05 -19.49
C PRO A 1059 78.85 6.83 -18.58
N SER A 1060 78.42 6.95 -17.32
CA SER A 1060 78.59 5.90 -16.31
C SER A 1060 77.84 4.61 -16.66
N PHE A 1061 76.70 4.72 -17.36
CA PHE A 1061 75.90 3.57 -17.78
C PHE A 1061 76.70 2.57 -18.62
N LEU A 1062 77.67 3.06 -19.41
CA LEU A 1062 78.52 2.19 -20.22
C LEU A 1062 79.31 1.20 -19.35
N GLU A 1063 79.72 1.62 -18.15
CA GLU A 1063 80.44 0.77 -17.22
C GLU A 1063 79.49 -0.02 -16.31
N THR A 1064 78.47 0.64 -15.76
CA THR A 1064 77.57 0.01 -14.78
C THR A 1064 76.68 -1.07 -15.39
N GLU A 1065 76.33 -0.94 -16.67
CA GLU A 1065 75.52 -1.92 -17.41
C GLU A 1065 76.37 -2.93 -18.19
N GLY A 1066 77.70 -2.80 -18.13
CA GLY A 1066 78.63 -3.76 -18.74
C GLY A 1066 78.78 -3.62 -20.26
N HIS A 1067 78.45 -2.47 -20.84
CA HIS A 1067 78.69 -2.17 -22.25
C HIS A 1067 80.15 -1.84 -22.57
N LEU A 1068 80.95 -1.49 -21.56
CA LEU A 1068 82.36 -1.12 -21.69
C LEU A 1068 83.18 -1.71 -20.54
N PHE A 1069 83.98 -2.75 -20.83
CA PHE A 1069 84.78 -3.46 -19.84
C PHE A 1069 86.10 -3.99 -20.42
N TYR A 1070 87.06 -4.31 -19.55
CA TYR A 1070 88.27 -5.01 -19.95
C TYR A 1070 88.05 -6.53 -19.84
N ASP A 1071 88.40 -7.27 -20.88
CA ASP A 1071 88.37 -8.74 -20.86
C ASP A 1071 89.53 -9.35 -20.07
N GLU A 1072 89.53 -10.67 -19.89
CA GLU A 1072 90.58 -11.41 -19.17
C GLU A 1072 91.98 -11.27 -19.80
N SER A 1073 92.08 -10.80 -21.05
CA SER A 1073 93.33 -10.53 -21.76
C SER A 1073 93.83 -9.08 -21.60
N GLY A 1074 93.07 -8.25 -20.87
CA GLY A 1074 93.36 -6.83 -20.66
C GLY A 1074 93.00 -5.94 -21.84
N LYS A 1075 92.20 -6.41 -22.80
CA LYS A 1075 91.71 -5.61 -23.93
C LYS A 1075 90.35 -5.01 -23.62
N LEU A 1076 90.14 -3.77 -24.06
CA LEU A 1076 88.86 -3.09 -23.91
C LEU A 1076 87.85 -3.68 -24.90
N GLN A 1077 86.68 -4.05 -24.41
CA GLN A 1077 85.57 -4.57 -25.19
C GLN A 1077 84.37 -3.63 -25.08
N VAL A 1078 83.68 -3.44 -26.21
CA VAL A 1078 82.40 -2.72 -26.29
C VAL A 1078 81.32 -3.74 -26.66
N GLN A 1079 80.26 -3.84 -25.88
CA GLN A 1079 79.17 -4.80 -26.08
C GLN A 1079 77.79 -4.17 -26.12
#